data_AF-A0A2D9T4R5-F1
#
_entry.id   AF-A0A2D9T4R5-F1
#
_cell.length_a   1.000
_cell.length_b   1.000
_cell.length_c   1.000
_cell.angle_alpha   90.00
_cell.angle_beta   90.00
_cell.angle_gamma   90.00
#
_symmetry.space_group_name_H-M   'P 1'
#
loop_
_entity.id
_entity.type
_entity.pdbx_description
1 polymer ?
#
loop_
_entity_poly.entity_id
_entity_poly.type
_entity_poly.pdbx_seq_one_letter_code
_entity_poly.pdbx_strand_id
1 'polypeptide(L)'
;MPTSESEICGNGLDDDCDGAVDDCELCDGRPVAPNDPENCGSCGNACGAGEVCNGDRCECAAGSAVCDGTCIDVQSDDANCGACGNACESGVACVDGSCGCPSGRTSCGDDSCVHLATDEDHCGACGNACSSGESCVAGFCQCTDAALDCGGVCTDLDSDDANCGSCGNTCSAQRVCVGGSCVCGEGLMTCGAACVDILEDDLNCGACGNRCPSGTACEGGACRCSDDQTLCSGVCVQTATDGRNCGSCGNICRSSEFCVDGTCGCLAGQEFCSGQCRNIAIDRSHCGACGNSCPFGATCSGGACVCPAGQIACSGSCVDPATSARNCGACGISCGSGATCADGACSCTDAGETLCASGCTDLPSDEANCGSCGNACAAGATCLEGACYCPGAQAVCGSACRDLMVDEDHCGACGNVCPVGATCTGGSCVCSGSDPLVCGGVCVSGGTDPTNCGACGNVCATGATCSGGACNCRYSDQEVCSGACVDTSDDPNHCGTCGTTCAVACTTGVCNTAVHIDADGDHTVMVLADGRFAEWGDGTYLLRDEPPNGLVDVVSYSRFSTGKRECALFTGGVVRCRGNDLYGVLGNGPAGSTGTWSDTGLSGVVELAVGDRHNCARRSTGGITCWGSNASGQLTGSDSVLTSPGPDVALPGPAASVSAGRFHTCAVVASELWCWGANAVGQLGVDPTTTPSSSVPLRVAGLTNVARVFAGMDTTCVTLDDGRASCWGQNRDGQLGDGTRTSRWQPLVVPSLTNVSELAVGALHTCALRTDGSMRCWGDNYYGQLGNGTRTDSLFPTAAPLGAGGGMEVTVGTQYTCAIEPTGDVLCWGQGYGTSRGGWILTPTRVDW
;
A
#
# COMPACT_ATOMS: atom_id res chain seq x y z
N MET A 1 1.94 106.60 -46.14
CA MET A 1 3.23 106.34 -45.45
C MET A 1 3.17 107.09 -44.13
N PRO A 2 3.51 106.45 -42.99
CA PRO A 2 3.40 107.06 -41.66
C PRO A 2 4.70 107.80 -41.27
N THR A 3 4.57 108.86 -40.47
CA THR A 3 5.63 109.53 -39.66
C THR A 3 4.93 110.15 -38.44
N SER A 4 5.02 109.59 -37.22
CA SER A 4 5.96 109.97 -36.12
C SER A 4 5.98 111.48 -35.85
N GLU A 5 5.73 112.06 -34.66
CA GLU A 5 5.91 111.64 -33.27
C GLU A 5 4.85 112.30 -32.33
N SER A 6 4.83 111.86 -31.08
CA SER A 6 3.87 112.13 -30.00
C SER A 6 3.82 113.55 -29.43
N GLU A 7 2.62 114.01 -29.06
CA GLU A 7 2.36 114.89 -27.92
C GLU A 7 1.10 114.44 -27.16
N ILE A 8 1.21 114.40 -25.83
CA ILE A 8 0.20 113.91 -24.88
C ILE A 8 -0.44 115.14 -24.20
N CYS A 9 -1.74 115.33 -24.41
CA CYS A 9 -2.78 115.63 -23.41
C CYS A 9 -4.16 115.74 -24.10
N GLY A 10 -5.21 115.37 -23.39
CA GLY A 10 -6.48 114.91 -23.94
C GLY A 10 -7.50 115.99 -24.32
N ASN A 11 -8.41 115.59 -25.22
CA ASN A 11 -9.78 116.08 -25.45
C ASN A 11 -10.03 117.57 -25.74
N GLY A 12 -9.09 118.21 -26.41
CA GLY A 12 -9.31 118.81 -27.73
C GLY A 12 -10.52 119.71 -27.94
N LEU A 13 -10.30 121.01 -27.79
CA LEU A 13 -10.88 122.08 -28.61
C LEU A 13 -9.83 123.22 -28.64
N ASP A 14 -9.15 123.37 -29.78
CA ASP A 14 -8.58 124.66 -30.22
C ASP A 14 -9.42 125.06 -31.42
N ASP A 15 -10.41 125.92 -31.16
CA ASP A 15 -11.48 126.25 -32.10
C ASP A 15 -11.20 127.54 -32.88
N ASP A 16 -10.07 128.23 -32.64
CA ASP A 16 -9.86 129.57 -33.18
C ASP A 16 -8.49 129.84 -33.84
N CYS A 17 -7.54 128.90 -33.86
CA CYS A 17 -6.36 128.96 -34.74
C CYS A 17 -5.59 130.30 -34.67
N ASP A 18 -5.38 130.89 -33.48
CA ASP A 18 -4.81 132.25 -33.37
C ASP A 18 -3.34 132.32 -32.88
N GLY A 19 -2.78 131.22 -32.39
CA GLY A 19 -1.34 131.12 -32.09
C GLY A 19 -0.86 131.91 -30.86
N ALA A 20 -1.72 132.13 -29.86
CA ALA A 20 -1.30 132.58 -28.52
C ALA A 20 -1.48 131.49 -27.45
N VAL A 21 -0.64 131.53 -26.42
CA VAL A 21 -0.58 130.55 -25.33
C VAL A 21 -1.22 131.17 -24.09
N ASP A 22 -2.47 130.85 -23.77
CA ASP A 22 -3.10 131.29 -22.51
C ASP A 22 -4.16 130.28 -22.05
N ASP A 23 -3.86 129.58 -20.93
CA ASP A 23 -4.77 129.13 -19.86
C ASP A 23 -4.37 127.77 -19.24
N CYS A 24 -3.36 127.79 -18.36
CA CYS A 24 -3.15 126.74 -17.35
C CYS A 24 -2.99 127.41 -15.98
N GLU A 25 -4.00 127.29 -15.11
CA GLU A 25 -3.91 127.64 -13.69
C GLU A 25 -2.95 126.66 -12.98
N LEU A 26 -1.92 127.18 -12.29
CA LEU A 26 -0.91 126.39 -11.59
C LEU A 26 -1.21 126.34 -10.09
N CYS A 27 -1.35 125.14 -9.52
CA CYS A 27 -1.36 124.91 -8.06
C CYS A 27 0.10 124.71 -7.58
N ASP A 28 0.60 125.62 -6.73
CA ASP A 28 1.99 125.61 -6.21
C ASP A 28 3.09 125.40 -7.29
N GLY A 29 2.85 125.95 -8.49
CA GLY A 29 3.81 125.89 -9.59
C GLY A 29 3.90 124.55 -10.32
N ARG A 30 2.93 123.64 -10.14
CA ARG A 30 2.82 122.37 -10.90
C ARG A 30 1.44 122.24 -11.55
N PRO A 31 1.33 121.69 -12.78
CA PRO A 31 0.05 121.35 -13.37
C PRO A 31 -0.58 120.17 -12.63
N VAL A 32 -1.87 120.27 -12.30
CA VAL A 32 -2.64 119.22 -11.64
C VAL A 32 -3.70 118.71 -12.61
N ALA A 33 -3.86 117.40 -12.73
CA ALA A 33 -4.80 116.81 -13.69
C ALA A 33 -6.25 116.96 -13.20
N PRO A 34 -7.25 117.14 -14.11
CA PRO A 34 -8.66 117.30 -13.72
C PRO A 34 -9.25 116.13 -12.91
N ASN A 35 -8.62 114.96 -13.00
CA ASN A 35 -9.04 113.74 -12.31
C ASN A 35 -8.11 113.38 -11.14
N ASP A 36 -7.35 114.34 -10.60
CA ASP A 36 -6.54 114.13 -9.41
C ASP A 36 -7.45 113.97 -8.17
N PRO A 37 -7.50 112.78 -7.54
CA PRO A 37 -8.35 112.55 -6.37
C PRO A 37 -7.97 113.38 -5.14
N GLU A 38 -6.77 113.99 -5.09
CA GLU A 38 -6.38 114.90 -4.01
C GLU A 38 -6.75 116.37 -4.27
N ASN A 39 -7.15 116.73 -5.50
CA ASN A 39 -7.41 118.10 -5.95
C ASN A 39 -8.60 118.18 -6.92
N CYS A 40 -9.68 117.46 -6.62
CA CYS A 40 -10.81 117.26 -7.54
C CYS A 40 -11.62 118.56 -7.72
N GLY A 41 -11.56 119.16 -8.92
CA GLY A 41 -12.27 120.39 -9.29
C GLY A 41 -11.73 121.70 -8.67
N SER A 42 -10.90 121.64 -7.63
CA SER A 42 -10.18 122.79 -7.07
C SER A 42 -9.03 122.36 -6.14
N CYS A 43 -8.05 123.25 -5.98
CA CYS A 43 -6.87 123.05 -5.13
C CYS A 43 -7.26 122.74 -3.67
N GLY A 44 -6.90 121.56 -3.16
CA GLY A 44 -7.18 121.12 -1.78
C GLY A 44 -8.51 120.39 -1.54
N ASN A 45 -9.25 120.03 -2.60
CA ASN A 45 -10.49 119.25 -2.50
C ASN A 45 -10.23 117.74 -2.75
N ALA A 46 -9.89 117.00 -1.69
CA ALA A 46 -9.63 115.56 -1.77
C ALA A 46 -10.92 114.72 -1.62
N CYS A 47 -11.08 113.70 -2.46
CA CYS A 47 -12.22 112.78 -2.41
C CYS A 47 -12.22 111.87 -1.18
N GLY A 48 -13.42 111.48 -0.73
CA GLY A 48 -13.61 110.55 0.40
C GLY A 48 -13.15 109.12 0.10
N ALA A 49 -13.07 108.28 1.13
CA ALA A 49 -12.60 106.91 0.97
C ALA A 49 -13.52 106.09 0.05
N GLY A 50 -12.98 105.62 -1.08
CA GLY A 50 -13.69 104.83 -2.08
C GLY A 50 -14.33 105.64 -3.22
N GLU A 51 -14.24 106.97 -3.17
CA GLU A 51 -14.66 107.86 -4.27
C GLU A 51 -13.52 108.08 -5.27
N VAL A 52 -13.86 108.23 -6.55
CA VAL A 52 -12.97 108.63 -7.63
C VAL A 52 -13.34 110.03 -8.12
N CYS A 53 -12.34 110.82 -8.49
CA CYS A 53 -12.56 112.13 -9.10
C CYS A 53 -12.91 111.98 -10.58
N ASN A 54 -14.11 112.41 -10.97
CA ASN A 54 -14.57 112.39 -12.35
C ASN A 54 -15.06 113.80 -12.74
N GLY A 55 -14.25 114.52 -13.53
CA GLY A 55 -14.64 115.80 -14.11
C GLY A 55 -15.17 116.81 -13.09
N ASP A 56 -14.42 116.99 -11.99
CA ASP A 56 -14.65 117.93 -10.89
C ASP A 56 -15.60 117.47 -9.76
N ARG A 57 -16.01 116.19 -9.73
CA ARG A 57 -16.82 115.61 -8.63
C ARG A 57 -16.25 114.28 -8.12
N CYS A 58 -16.32 114.08 -6.81
CA CYS A 58 -16.04 112.80 -6.17
C CYS A 58 -17.29 111.89 -6.20
N GLU A 59 -17.17 110.69 -6.76
CA GLU A 59 -18.26 109.71 -6.89
C GLU A 59 -17.76 108.26 -6.79
N CYS A 60 -18.60 107.29 -6.45
CA CYS A 60 -18.19 105.87 -6.35
C CYS A 60 -17.86 105.25 -7.71
N ALA A 61 -16.96 104.27 -7.72
CA ALA A 61 -16.67 103.46 -8.91
C ALA A 61 -17.92 102.74 -9.45
N ALA A 62 -17.97 102.50 -10.76
CA ALA A 62 -19.08 101.80 -11.40
C ALA A 62 -19.27 100.39 -10.81
N GLY A 63 -20.51 100.03 -10.47
CA GLY A 63 -20.84 98.79 -9.75
C GLY A 63 -20.85 98.94 -8.22
N SER A 64 -20.45 100.10 -7.69
CA SER A 64 -20.52 100.44 -6.26
C SER A 64 -21.59 101.51 -5.98
N ALA A 65 -22.16 101.51 -4.78
CA ALA A 65 -23.11 102.52 -4.30
C ALA A 65 -22.63 103.12 -2.97
N VAL A 66 -23.03 104.37 -2.70
CA VAL A 66 -22.77 105.02 -1.40
C VAL A 66 -23.72 104.43 -0.35
N CYS A 67 -23.19 103.59 0.53
CA CYS A 67 -23.90 103.00 1.65
C CYS A 67 -23.34 103.60 2.96
N ASP A 68 -24.18 104.33 3.70
CA ASP A 68 -23.80 105.02 4.94
C ASP A 68 -22.52 105.90 4.82
N GLY A 69 -22.38 106.58 3.68
CA GLY A 69 -21.27 107.51 3.42
C GLY A 69 -19.97 106.86 2.93
N THR A 70 -19.98 105.55 2.63
CA THR A 70 -18.84 104.82 2.06
C THR A 70 -19.25 104.10 0.78
N CYS A 71 -18.37 104.05 -0.22
CA CYS A 71 -18.62 103.27 -1.43
C CYS A 71 -18.49 101.75 -1.15
N ILE A 72 -19.56 100.99 -1.37
CA ILE A 72 -19.58 99.52 -1.26
C ILE A 72 -19.88 98.91 -2.63
N ASP A 73 -19.16 97.84 -2.98
CA ASP A 73 -19.39 97.08 -4.22
C ASP A 73 -20.69 96.29 -4.13
N VAL A 74 -21.75 96.80 -4.76
CA VAL A 74 -23.05 96.16 -4.75
C VAL A 74 -23.14 94.96 -5.71
N GLN A 75 -22.06 94.62 -6.44
CA GLN A 75 -22.04 93.45 -7.33
C GLN A 75 -21.65 92.16 -6.63
N SER A 76 -20.91 92.25 -5.52
CA SER A 76 -20.31 91.11 -4.84
C SER A 76 -20.45 91.12 -3.32
N ASP A 77 -20.88 92.24 -2.73
CA ASP A 77 -21.08 92.35 -1.29
C ASP A 77 -22.41 91.71 -0.85
N ASP A 78 -22.32 90.61 -0.10
CA ASP A 78 -23.47 89.85 0.40
C ASP A 78 -24.39 90.66 1.32
N ALA A 79 -23.93 91.78 1.90
CA ALA A 79 -24.76 92.64 2.75
C ALA A 79 -25.41 93.80 1.97
N ASN A 80 -24.99 94.06 0.74
CA ASN A 80 -25.38 95.22 -0.07
C ASN A 80 -25.63 94.83 -1.54
N CYS A 81 -26.16 93.64 -1.78
CA CYS A 81 -26.26 93.06 -3.12
C CYS A 81 -27.30 93.78 -3.98
N GLY A 82 -26.85 94.39 -5.07
CA GLY A 82 -27.63 95.21 -6.00
C GLY A 82 -28.03 96.59 -5.45
N ALA A 83 -28.11 96.76 -4.14
CA ALA A 83 -28.39 98.04 -3.46
C ALA A 83 -27.95 98.01 -1.98
N CYS A 84 -27.67 99.19 -1.42
CA CYS A 84 -27.30 99.33 -0.01
C CYS A 84 -28.35 98.74 0.94
N GLY A 85 -27.90 97.94 1.91
CA GLY A 85 -28.74 97.28 2.91
C GLY A 85 -29.55 96.09 2.38
N ASN A 86 -29.37 95.69 1.11
CA ASN A 86 -29.99 94.50 0.55
C ASN A 86 -29.09 93.26 0.79
N ALA A 87 -29.18 92.68 1.97
CA ALA A 87 -28.39 91.51 2.34
C ALA A 87 -29.00 90.22 1.78
N CYS A 88 -28.15 89.33 1.25
CA CYS A 88 -28.54 88.01 0.80
C CYS A 88 -28.90 87.10 1.99
N GLU A 89 -29.99 86.34 1.84
CA GLU A 89 -30.43 85.38 2.84
C GLU A 89 -29.43 84.21 2.98
N SER A 90 -29.42 83.57 4.16
CA SER A 90 -28.45 82.52 4.48
C SER A 90 -28.56 81.33 3.52
N GLY A 91 -27.55 81.14 2.67
CA GLY A 91 -27.47 80.01 1.72
C GLY A 91 -27.27 80.44 0.27
N VAL A 92 -27.48 81.72 -0.05
CA VAL A 92 -27.20 82.33 -1.35
C VAL A 92 -26.15 83.44 -1.22
N ALA A 93 -25.41 83.70 -2.30
CA ALA A 93 -24.36 84.73 -2.34
C ALA A 93 -24.70 85.81 -3.36
N CYS A 94 -24.12 86.99 -3.21
CA CYS A 94 -24.23 88.08 -4.17
C CYS A 94 -23.40 87.77 -5.41
N VAL A 95 -24.08 87.60 -6.54
CA VAL A 95 -23.45 87.35 -7.84
C VAL A 95 -24.03 88.34 -8.85
N ASP A 96 -23.19 89.21 -9.38
CA ASP A 96 -23.56 90.26 -10.35
C ASP A 96 -24.72 91.15 -9.86
N GLY A 97 -24.71 91.47 -8.57
CA GLY A 97 -25.70 92.35 -7.94
C GLY A 97 -27.07 91.72 -7.74
N SER A 98 -27.17 90.39 -7.74
CA SER A 98 -28.37 89.65 -7.34
C SER A 98 -28.02 88.46 -6.44
N CYS A 99 -28.85 88.20 -5.42
CA CYS A 99 -28.67 87.04 -4.55
C CYS A 99 -29.07 85.74 -5.26
N GLY A 100 -28.17 84.78 -5.36
CA GLY A 100 -28.42 83.51 -6.04
C GLY A 100 -27.47 82.38 -5.63
N CYS A 101 -27.72 81.17 -6.14
CA CYS A 101 -26.86 80.03 -5.86
C CYS A 101 -25.50 80.14 -6.57
N PRO A 102 -24.40 79.75 -5.90
CA PRO A 102 -23.09 79.63 -6.55
C PRO A 102 -23.13 78.67 -7.74
N SER A 103 -22.18 78.85 -8.67
CA SER A 103 -22.08 78.05 -9.89
C SER A 103 -22.08 76.55 -9.61
N GLY A 104 -22.94 75.79 -10.30
CA GLY A 104 -23.06 74.34 -10.16
C GLY A 104 -24.05 73.87 -9.09
N ARG A 105 -24.75 74.79 -8.41
CA ARG A 105 -25.82 74.45 -7.45
C ARG A 105 -27.15 75.04 -7.89
N THR A 106 -28.23 74.32 -7.58
CA THR A 106 -29.60 74.71 -7.92
C THR A 106 -30.34 75.09 -6.64
N SER A 107 -31.11 76.17 -6.68
CA SER A 107 -32.02 76.53 -5.58
C SER A 107 -33.28 75.67 -5.68
N CYS A 108 -33.58 74.91 -4.63
CA CYS A 108 -34.74 74.01 -4.59
C CYS A 108 -35.93 74.53 -3.77
N GLY A 109 -35.96 75.84 -3.49
CA GLY A 109 -37.11 76.53 -2.89
C GLY A 109 -37.20 76.47 -1.36
N ASP A 110 -36.21 75.88 -0.69
CA ASP A 110 -36.07 75.74 0.76
C ASP A 110 -34.81 76.46 1.31
N ASP A 111 -34.37 77.51 0.62
CA ASP A 111 -33.16 78.30 0.90
C ASP A 111 -31.85 77.49 0.90
N SER A 112 -31.87 76.29 0.31
CA SER A 112 -30.68 75.45 0.14
C SER A 112 -30.22 75.38 -1.31
N CYS A 113 -28.91 75.60 -1.52
CA CYS A 113 -28.25 75.40 -2.80
C CYS A 113 -27.66 73.98 -2.86
N VAL A 114 -28.35 73.09 -3.55
CA VAL A 114 -28.01 71.65 -3.61
C VAL A 114 -27.33 71.29 -4.93
N HIS A 115 -26.52 70.22 -4.90
CA HIS A 115 -25.80 69.73 -6.07
C HIS A 115 -26.52 68.52 -6.66
N LEU A 116 -27.39 68.76 -7.64
CA LEU A 116 -28.29 67.74 -8.20
C LEU A 116 -27.59 66.49 -8.75
N ALA A 117 -26.27 66.52 -8.96
CA ALA A 117 -25.53 65.36 -9.45
C ALA A 117 -25.10 64.37 -8.35
N THR A 118 -25.14 64.78 -7.09
CA THR A 118 -24.55 64.04 -5.95
C THR A 118 -25.41 64.07 -4.69
N ASP A 119 -26.42 64.92 -4.65
CA ASP A 119 -27.30 65.07 -3.51
C ASP A 119 -28.38 63.99 -3.55
N GLU A 120 -28.40 63.13 -2.52
CA GLU A 120 -29.30 61.96 -2.45
C GLU A 120 -30.77 62.36 -2.25
N ASP A 121 -31.04 63.57 -1.76
CA ASP A 121 -32.41 64.08 -1.54
C ASP A 121 -32.91 64.91 -2.75
N HIS A 122 -32.02 65.31 -3.65
CA HIS A 122 -32.30 66.14 -4.83
C HIS A 122 -31.65 65.59 -6.11
N CYS A 123 -31.64 64.27 -6.30
CA CYS A 123 -30.89 63.62 -7.36
C CYS A 123 -31.52 63.85 -8.75
N GLY A 124 -30.82 64.58 -9.62
CA GLY A 124 -31.27 64.94 -10.98
C GLY A 124 -32.31 66.05 -11.05
N ALA A 125 -33.12 66.24 -9.98
CA ALA A 125 -34.10 67.31 -9.86
C ALA A 125 -34.41 67.62 -8.39
N CYS A 126 -34.85 68.85 -8.11
CA CYS A 126 -35.24 69.27 -6.76
C CYS A 126 -36.34 68.38 -6.17
N GLY A 127 -36.11 67.85 -4.96
CA GLY A 127 -37.05 67.01 -4.23
C GLY A 127 -37.13 65.56 -4.73
N ASN A 128 -36.24 65.16 -5.63
CA ASN A 128 -36.14 63.78 -6.11
C ASN A 128 -35.17 62.98 -5.22
N ALA A 129 -35.68 62.47 -4.11
CA ALA A 129 -34.89 61.67 -3.18
C ALA A 129 -34.73 60.22 -3.66
N CYS A 130 -33.53 59.66 -3.53
CA CYS A 130 -33.24 58.27 -3.85
C CYS A 130 -33.90 57.29 -2.86
N SER A 131 -34.29 56.11 -3.35
CA SER A 131 -34.92 55.08 -2.52
C SER A 131 -33.89 54.39 -1.63
N SER A 132 -34.33 53.67 -0.58
CA SER A 132 -33.39 53.05 0.36
C SER A 132 -32.45 52.04 -0.34
N GLY A 133 -31.14 52.26 -0.25
CA GLY A 133 -30.11 51.42 -0.90
C GLY A 133 -29.60 51.97 -2.24
N GLU A 134 -30.13 53.10 -2.70
CA GLU A 134 -29.63 53.84 -3.85
C GLU A 134 -28.79 55.05 -3.41
N SER A 135 -27.75 55.39 -4.18
CA SER A 135 -27.00 56.64 -4.05
C SER A 135 -27.11 57.49 -5.31
N CYS A 136 -26.99 58.81 -5.16
CA CYS A 136 -27.04 59.74 -6.28
C CYS A 136 -25.69 59.81 -7.00
N VAL A 137 -25.63 59.25 -8.22
CA VAL A 137 -24.42 59.29 -9.05
C VAL A 137 -24.75 59.97 -10.39
N ALA A 138 -24.12 61.12 -10.62
CA ALA A 138 -24.31 61.94 -11.82
C ALA A 138 -25.77 62.33 -12.10
N GLY A 139 -26.57 62.50 -11.04
CA GLY A 139 -27.98 62.90 -11.13
C GLY A 139 -28.96 61.76 -11.38
N PHE A 140 -28.53 60.51 -11.18
CA PHE A 140 -29.39 59.32 -11.20
C PHE A 140 -29.26 58.54 -9.90
N CYS A 141 -30.39 58.12 -9.33
CA CYS A 141 -30.40 57.16 -8.23
C CYS A 141 -30.04 55.78 -8.77
N GLN A 142 -29.02 55.16 -8.18
CA GLN A 142 -28.51 53.86 -8.59
C GLN A 142 -28.15 53.02 -7.37
N CYS A 143 -28.37 51.71 -7.43
CA CYS A 143 -27.97 50.79 -6.37
C CYS A 143 -26.46 50.86 -6.12
N THR A 144 -26.07 50.95 -4.85
CA THR A 144 -24.65 50.87 -4.45
C THR A 144 -24.14 49.42 -4.52
N ASP A 145 -22.85 49.23 -4.84
CA ASP A 145 -22.06 47.97 -4.80
C ASP A 145 -22.79 46.63 -5.00
N ALA A 146 -22.46 45.88 -6.06
CA ALA A 146 -22.85 44.48 -6.37
C ALA A 146 -24.37 44.13 -6.34
N ALA A 147 -25.22 44.99 -5.78
CA ALA A 147 -26.66 44.84 -5.71
C ALA A 147 -27.30 45.25 -7.04
N LEU A 148 -28.18 44.39 -7.56
CA LEU A 148 -28.91 44.63 -8.80
C LEU A 148 -30.33 45.11 -8.45
N ASP A 149 -30.87 46.04 -9.26
CA ASP A 149 -32.27 46.43 -9.16
C ASP A 149 -33.18 45.26 -9.60
N CYS A 150 -33.82 44.63 -8.63
CA CYS A 150 -34.76 43.53 -8.83
C CYS A 150 -36.22 43.99 -8.71
N GLY A 151 -36.61 45.00 -9.49
CA GLY A 151 -38.00 45.48 -9.59
C GLY A 151 -38.32 46.67 -8.68
N GLY A 152 -37.37 47.59 -8.51
CA GLY A 152 -37.42 48.77 -7.65
C GLY A 152 -36.79 48.58 -6.28
N VAL A 153 -36.05 47.48 -6.06
CA VAL A 153 -35.40 47.14 -4.78
C VAL A 153 -33.99 46.63 -5.05
N CYS A 154 -32.99 47.33 -4.52
CA CYS A 154 -31.60 46.91 -4.60
C CYS A 154 -31.39 45.63 -3.78
N THR A 155 -31.01 44.55 -4.46
CA THR A 155 -30.86 43.22 -3.85
C THR A 155 -29.46 42.66 -4.09
N ASP A 156 -28.82 42.16 -3.03
CA ASP A 156 -27.53 41.48 -3.11
C ASP A 156 -27.72 40.06 -3.64
N LEU A 157 -27.35 39.85 -4.90
CA LEU A 157 -27.51 38.56 -5.56
C LEU A 157 -26.57 37.49 -4.99
N ASP A 158 -25.54 37.85 -4.22
CA ASP A 158 -24.58 36.89 -3.67
C ASP A 158 -25.07 36.21 -2.40
N SER A 159 -26.04 36.82 -1.70
CA SER A 159 -26.49 36.38 -0.38
C SER A 159 -28.02 36.32 -0.21
N ASP A 160 -28.80 36.92 -1.13
CA ASP A 160 -30.25 36.91 -1.05
C ASP A 160 -30.86 35.59 -1.57
N ASP A 161 -31.46 34.81 -0.66
CA ASP A 161 -32.10 33.52 -0.96
C ASP A 161 -33.25 33.61 -1.97
N ALA A 162 -33.89 34.78 -2.14
CA ALA A 162 -34.99 34.97 -3.08
C ALA A 162 -34.53 35.40 -4.48
N ASN A 163 -33.28 35.88 -4.61
CA ASN A 163 -32.73 36.48 -5.82
C ASN A 163 -31.30 35.98 -6.13
N CYS A 164 -30.99 34.74 -5.78
CA CYS A 164 -29.64 34.22 -5.78
C CYS A 164 -29.03 34.15 -7.19
N GLY A 165 -27.97 34.92 -7.45
CA GLY A 165 -27.29 35.04 -8.73
C GLY A 165 -28.08 35.77 -9.84
N SER A 166 -29.41 35.94 -9.69
CA SER A 166 -30.24 36.75 -10.58
C SER A 166 -31.60 37.05 -9.94
N CYS A 167 -32.20 38.19 -10.30
CA CYS A 167 -33.50 38.61 -9.79
C CYS A 167 -34.59 37.54 -9.99
N GLY A 168 -35.32 37.22 -8.92
CA GLY A 168 -36.39 36.23 -8.91
C GLY A 168 -35.93 34.76 -8.89
N ASN A 169 -34.61 34.49 -8.80
CA ASN A 169 -34.09 33.14 -8.66
C ASN A 169 -34.07 32.71 -7.18
N THR A 170 -35.21 32.21 -6.70
CA THR A 170 -35.37 31.76 -5.31
C THR A 170 -34.76 30.38 -5.10
N CYS A 171 -33.93 30.23 -4.07
CA CYS A 171 -33.39 28.93 -3.66
C CYS A 171 -34.50 27.99 -3.18
N SER A 172 -34.47 26.73 -3.64
CA SER A 172 -35.41 25.70 -3.21
C SER A 172 -35.21 25.34 -1.73
N ALA A 173 -36.23 24.72 -1.11
CA ALA A 173 -36.19 24.36 0.32
C ALA A 173 -34.89 23.60 0.69
N GLN A 174 -34.27 23.99 1.82
CA GLN A 174 -32.99 23.51 2.36
C GLN A 174 -31.72 24.00 1.62
N ARG A 175 -31.87 24.91 0.64
CA ARG A 175 -30.74 25.62 0.02
C ARG A 175 -30.69 27.08 0.45
N VAL A 176 -29.48 27.62 0.50
CA VAL A 176 -29.16 29.02 0.84
C VAL A 176 -28.26 29.61 -0.24
N CYS A 177 -28.33 30.93 -0.44
CA CYS A 177 -27.54 31.66 -1.40
C CYS A 177 -26.16 31.97 -0.83
N VAL A 178 -25.12 31.45 -1.48
CA VAL A 178 -23.74 31.74 -1.12
C VAL A 178 -22.95 32.01 -2.40
N GLY A 179 -22.47 33.25 -2.56
CA GLY A 179 -21.71 33.68 -3.74
C GLY A 179 -22.51 33.57 -5.03
N GLY A 180 -23.82 33.86 -4.97
CA GLY A 180 -24.71 33.88 -6.14
C GLY A 180 -25.16 32.50 -6.60
N SER A 181 -24.96 31.46 -5.80
CA SER A 181 -25.40 30.09 -6.09
C SER A 181 -26.18 29.47 -4.93
N CYS A 182 -27.30 28.81 -5.25
CA CYS A 182 -28.09 28.06 -4.28
C CYS A 182 -27.41 26.74 -3.90
N VAL A 183 -26.75 26.74 -2.76
CA VAL A 183 -26.04 25.58 -2.18
C VAL A 183 -26.85 24.99 -1.03
N CYS A 184 -26.59 23.75 -0.64
CA CYS A 184 -27.23 23.16 0.54
C CYS A 184 -26.79 23.89 1.82
N GLY A 185 -27.73 24.05 2.75
CA GLY A 185 -27.45 24.65 4.06
C GLY A 185 -26.43 23.85 4.88
N GLU A 186 -25.97 24.42 5.99
CA GLU A 186 -24.93 23.81 6.83
C GLU A 186 -25.26 22.36 7.22
N GLY A 187 -24.26 21.47 7.09
CA GLY A 187 -24.37 20.05 7.41
C GLY A 187 -24.93 19.17 6.29
N LEU A 188 -25.42 19.74 5.18
CA LEU A 188 -26.02 18.98 4.09
C LEU A 188 -25.16 19.00 2.83
N MET A 189 -25.05 17.84 2.16
CA MET A 189 -24.35 17.71 0.88
C MET A 189 -25.34 17.73 -0.29
N THR A 190 -24.93 18.33 -1.41
CA THR A 190 -25.73 18.30 -2.65
C THR A 190 -25.61 16.95 -3.34
N CYS A 191 -26.69 16.16 -3.33
CA CYS A 191 -26.80 14.88 -4.01
C CYS A 191 -27.80 14.99 -5.16
N GLY A 192 -27.31 15.42 -6.33
CA GLY A 192 -28.16 15.79 -7.46
C GLY A 192 -29.02 17.01 -7.16
N ALA A 193 -30.34 16.87 -7.23
CA ALA A 193 -31.28 17.95 -6.92
C ALA A 193 -31.54 18.11 -5.40
N ALA A 194 -31.26 17.08 -4.58
CA ALA A 194 -31.59 17.06 -3.16
C ALA A 194 -30.41 17.48 -2.27
N CYS A 195 -30.73 18.04 -1.11
CA CYS A 195 -29.79 18.25 0.00
C CYS A 195 -29.93 17.10 0.99
N VAL A 196 -28.84 16.38 1.24
CA VAL A 196 -28.86 15.14 2.03
C VAL A 196 -27.82 15.23 3.14
N ASP A 197 -28.21 14.77 4.33
CA ASP A 197 -27.28 14.57 5.43
C ASP A 197 -26.54 13.25 5.22
N ILE A 198 -25.32 13.34 4.68
CA ILE A 198 -24.51 12.16 4.43
C ILE A 198 -23.98 11.50 5.70
N LEU A 199 -24.21 12.07 6.89
CA LEU A 199 -23.76 11.48 8.15
C LEU A 199 -24.77 10.50 8.75
N GLU A 200 -26.05 10.64 8.41
CA GLU A 200 -27.16 9.85 8.98
C GLU A 200 -28.08 9.22 7.92
N ASP A 201 -27.99 9.61 6.64
CA ASP A 201 -28.85 9.07 5.59
C ASP A 201 -28.34 7.71 5.05
N ASP A 202 -29.11 6.66 5.31
CA ASP A 202 -28.82 5.28 4.88
C ASP A 202 -28.69 5.10 3.36
N LEU A 203 -29.19 6.04 2.54
CA LEU A 203 -29.11 5.97 1.08
C LEU A 203 -27.91 6.76 0.52
N ASN A 204 -27.27 7.58 1.34
CA ASN A 204 -26.21 8.52 0.96
C ASN A 204 -25.08 8.60 2.00
N CYS A 205 -24.79 7.51 2.68
CA CYS A 205 -23.91 7.48 3.84
C CYS A 205 -22.44 7.76 3.48
N GLY A 206 -21.87 8.84 4.00
CA GLY A 206 -20.53 9.34 3.72
C GLY A 206 -20.36 9.97 2.34
N ALA A 207 -21.23 9.65 1.38
CA ALA A 207 -21.25 10.22 0.03
C ALA A 207 -22.60 9.99 -0.66
N CYS A 208 -22.93 10.88 -1.61
CA CYS A 208 -24.16 10.77 -2.41
C CYS A 208 -24.29 9.42 -3.13
N GLY A 209 -25.46 8.79 -2.99
CA GLY A 209 -25.77 7.48 -3.58
C GLY A 209 -25.07 6.29 -2.93
N ASN A 210 -24.29 6.51 -1.86
CA ASN A 210 -23.66 5.44 -1.10
C ASN A 210 -24.66 4.80 -0.12
N ARG A 211 -25.48 3.88 -0.64
CA ARG A 211 -26.50 3.18 0.15
C ARG A 211 -25.86 2.16 1.09
N CYS A 212 -26.24 2.19 2.36
CA CYS A 212 -25.86 1.19 3.33
C CYS A 212 -26.41 -0.21 2.99
N PRO A 213 -25.57 -1.26 3.08
CA PRO A 213 -26.01 -2.64 2.89
C PRO A 213 -27.14 -3.04 3.84
N SER A 214 -28.00 -3.97 3.41
CA SER A 214 -29.11 -4.47 4.23
C SER A 214 -28.63 -4.95 5.60
N GLY A 215 -29.19 -4.37 6.68
CA GLY A 215 -28.84 -4.69 8.07
C GLY A 215 -27.82 -3.73 8.71
N THR A 216 -27.38 -2.70 7.99
CA THR A 216 -26.56 -1.60 8.53
C THR A 216 -27.32 -0.27 8.50
N ALA A 217 -26.95 0.65 9.38
CA ALA A 217 -27.43 2.03 9.43
C ALA A 217 -26.27 3.02 9.30
N CYS A 218 -26.53 4.21 8.76
CA CYS A 218 -25.53 5.26 8.64
C CYS A 218 -25.34 5.99 9.96
N GLU A 219 -24.13 5.93 10.51
CA GLU A 219 -23.76 6.65 11.73
C GLU A 219 -22.43 7.37 11.56
N GLY A 220 -22.47 8.70 11.59
CA GLY A 220 -21.28 9.54 11.41
C GLY A 220 -20.63 9.38 10.03
N GLY A 221 -21.44 9.09 9.01
CA GLY A 221 -20.99 8.92 7.62
C GLY A 221 -20.39 7.56 7.29
N ALA A 222 -20.58 6.56 8.16
CA ALA A 222 -20.18 5.18 7.89
C ALA A 222 -21.33 4.21 8.19
N CYS A 223 -21.52 3.21 7.32
CA CYS A 223 -22.50 2.16 7.54
C CYS A 223 -22.03 1.21 8.65
N ARG A 224 -22.79 1.13 9.73
CA ARG A 224 -22.50 0.32 10.91
C ARG A 224 -23.62 -0.68 11.17
N CYS A 225 -23.26 -1.82 11.75
CA CYS A 225 -24.24 -2.78 12.24
C CYS A 225 -24.91 -2.23 13.51
N SER A 226 -26.16 -2.63 13.76
CA SER A 226 -26.81 -2.35 15.04
C SER A 226 -26.01 -2.91 16.22
N ASP A 227 -26.23 -2.34 17.41
CA ASP A 227 -25.52 -2.73 18.64
C ASP A 227 -25.47 -4.26 18.83
N ASP A 228 -24.29 -4.73 19.24
CA ASP A 228 -23.90 -6.13 19.49
C ASP A 228 -23.61 -7.01 18.25
N GLN A 229 -23.56 -6.43 17.05
CA GLN A 229 -23.17 -7.14 15.82
C GLN A 229 -21.87 -6.60 15.21
N THR A 230 -21.05 -7.50 14.65
CA THR A 230 -19.81 -7.13 13.96
C THR A 230 -20.01 -7.25 12.45
N LEU A 231 -19.56 -6.25 11.69
CA LEU A 231 -19.59 -6.31 10.22
C LEU A 231 -18.48 -7.23 9.71
N CYS A 232 -18.83 -8.40 9.23
CA CYS A 232 -17.90 -9.36 8.64
C CYS A 232 -18.22 -9.56 7.16
N SER A 233 -17.28 -9.17 6.29
CA SER A 233 -17.41 -9.30 4.83
C SER A 233 -18.71 -8.72 4.25
N GLY A 234 -19.16 -7.59 4.79
CA GLY A 234 -20.37 -6.89 4.32
C GLY A 234 -21.69 -7.39 4.93
N VAL A 235 -21.64 -8.32 5.89
CA VAL A 235 -22.82 -8.84 6.59
C VAL A 235 -22.64 -8.66 8.10
N CYS A 236 -23.68 -8.17 8.77
CA CYS A 236 -23.68 -8.08 10.23
C CYS A 236 -23.88 -9.48 10.83
N VAL A 237 -22.93 -9.90 11.67
CA VAL A 237 -22.95 -11.22 12.32
C VAL A 237 -22.76 -11.08 13.82
N GLN A 238 -23.37 -11.97 14.59
CA GLN A 238 -23.11 -12.10 16.02
C GLN A 238 -21.93 -13.04 16.23
N THR A 239 -20.76 -12.45 16.47
CA THR A 239 -19.51 -13.20 16.70
C THR A 239 -19.57 -14.09 17.95
N ALA A 240 -20.53 -13.86 18.85
CA ALA A 240 -20.76 -14.71 20.01
C ALA A 240 -21.31 -16.11 19.67
N THR A 241 -22.03 -16.24 18.54
CA THR A 241 -22.78 -17.47 18.20
C THR A 241 -22.57 -17.95 16.76
N ASP A 242 -22.01 -17.11 15.89
CA ASP A 242 -21.79 -17.46 14.48
C ASP A 242 -20.57 -18.38 14.33
N GLY A 243 -20.80 -19.63 13.92
CA GLY A 243 -19.76 -20.64 13.76
C GLY A 243 -18.73 -20.36 12.66
N ARG A 244 -18.93 -19.34 11.81
CA ARG A 244 -17.99 -18.91 10.77
C ARG A 244 -17.26 -17.62 11.12
N ASN A 245 -17.66 -16.94 12.18
CA ASN A 245 -17.12 -15.66 12.65
C ASN A 245 -16.99 -15.63 14.18
N CYS A 246 -16.57 -16.75 14.78
CA CYS A 246 -16.63 -16.94 16.22
C CYS A 246 -15.58 -16.11 16.94
N GLY A 247 -16.00 -15.15 17.76
CA GLY A 247 -15.13 -14.18 18.46
C GLY A 247 -14.52 -13.10 17.56
N SER A 248 -14.31 -13.38 16.27
CA SER A 248 -13.83 -12.41 15.27
C SER A 248 -14.23 -12.82 13.84
N CYS A 249 -14.25 -11.84 12.93
CA CYS A 249 -14.59 -12.08 11.52
C CYS A 249 -13.67 -13.11 10.86
N GLY A 250 -14.26 -14.08 10.15
CA GLY A 250 -13.52 -15.13 9.46
C GLY A 250 -12.95 -16.23 10.36
N ASN A 251 -13.17 -16.16 11.68
CA ASN A 251 -12.80 -17.24 12.59
C ASN A 251 -13.82 -18.39 12.51
N ILE A 252 -13.55 -19.37 11.66
CA ILE A 252 -14.41 -20.52 11.43
C ILE A 252 -14.07 -21.63 12.41
N CYS A 253 -15.06 -22.10 13.18
CA CYS A 253 -14.87 -23.24 14.09
C CYS A 253 -14.56 -24.52 13.33
N ARG A 254 -13.75 -25.40 13.92
CA ARG A 254 -13.34 -26.66 13.27
C ARG A 254 -14.56 -27.56 13.09
N SER A 255 -14.44 -28.54 12.20
CA SER A 255 -15.47 -29.56 11.98
C SER A 255 -15.98 -30.13 13.31
N SER A 256 -17.28 -29.99 13.58
CA SER A 256 -18.02 -30.39 14.80
C SER A 256 -17.86 -29.55 16.08
N GLU A 257 -17.06 -28.48 16.08
CA GLU A 257 -17.07 -27.46 17.13
C GLU A 257 -18.22 -26.45 16.89
N PHE A 258 -18.65 -25.80 17.96
CA PHE A 258 -19.67 -24.74 17.95
C PHE A 258 -19.08 -23.44 18.48
N CYS A 259 -19.63 -22.31 18.02
CA CYS A 259 -19.32 -21.03 18.63
C CYS A 259 -20.18 -20.83 19.87
N VAL A 260 -19.54 -20.73 21.03
CA VAL A 260 -20.20 -20.50 22.31
C VAL A 260 -19.51 -19.33 22.99
N ASP A 261 -20.24 -18.23 23.16
CA ASP A 261 -19.75 -16.97 23.75
C ASP A 261 -18.46 -16.46 23.09
N GLY A 262 -18.38 -16.58 21.77
CA GLY A 262 -17.24 -16.09 20.98
C GLY A 262 -16.00 -16.97 21.00
N THR A 263 -16.10 -18.19 21.54
CA THR A 263 -15.01 -19.18 21.51
C THR A 263 -15.48 -20.45 20.82
N CYS A 264 -14.65 -20.98 19.91
CA CYS A 264 -14.91 -22.29 19.31
C CYS A 264 -14.63 -23.39 20.33
N GLY A 265 -15.62 -24.26 20.56
CA GLY A 265 -15.49 -25.35 21.50
C GLY A 265 -16.62 -26.36 21.40
N CYS A 266 -16.54 -27.41 22.21
CA CYS A 266 -17.61 -28.40 22.31
C CYS A 266 -18.70 -27.94 23.27
N LEU A 267 -19.93 -28.44 23.07
CA LEU A 267 -21.03 -28.19 23.99
C LEU A 267 -20.72 -28.76 25.39
N ALA A 268 -21.35 -28.19 26.42
CA ALA A 268 -21.14 -28.62 27.80
C ALA A 268 -21.31 -30.15 27.98
N GLY A 269 -20.31 -30.80 28.58
CA GLY A 269 -20.27 -32.26 28.77
C GLY A 269 -19.63 -33.04 27.61
N GLN A 270 -19.05 -32.35 26.62
CA GLN A 270 -18.28 -32.95 25.53
C GLN A 270 -16.83 -32.42 25.51
N GLU A 271 -15.90 -33.24 25.02
CA GLU A 271 -14.51 -32.85 24.73
C GLU A 271 -14.18 -33.07 23.26
N PHE A 272 -13.25 -32.28 22.71
CA PHE A 272 -12.81 -32.42 21.33
C PHE A 272 -11.78 -33.55 21.21
N CYS A 273 -12.25 -34.73 20.80
CA CYS A 273 -11.43 -35.94 20.72
C CYS A 273 -11.36 -36.48 19.29
N SER A 274 -10.14 -36.70 18.79
CA SER A 274 -9.90 -37.30 17.45
C SER A 274 -10.62 -36.58 16.31
N GLY A 275 -10.66 -35.24 16.38
CA GLY A 275 -11.26 -34.38 15.35
C GLY A 275 -12.77 -34.23 15.45
N GLN A 276 -13.43 -34.76 16.50
CA GLN A 276 -14.86 -34.58 16.74
C GLN A 276 -15.20 -34.28 18.21
N CYS A 277 -16.23 -33.48 18.47
CA CYS A 277 -16.79 -33.35 19.82
C CYS A 277 -17.46 -34.65 20.27
N ARG A 278 -16.98 -35.23 21.39
CA ARG A 278 -17.44 -36.51 21.95
C ARG A 278 -17.91 -36.36 23.38
N ASN A 279 -18.98 -37.07 23.74
CA ASN A 279 -19.45 -37.11 25.12
C ASN A 279 -18.65 -38.17 25.92
N ILE A 280 -17.63 -37.72 26.64
CA ILE A 280 -16.73 -38.58 27.41
C ILE A 280 -17.42 -39.35 28.54
N ALA A 281 -18.67 -39.03 28.88
CA ALA A 281 -19.41 -39.75 29.91
C ALA A 281 -20.02 -41.08 29.42
N ILE A 282 -20.23 -41.23 28.10
CA ILE A 282 -20.93 -42.37 27.50
C ILE A 282 -20.23 -42.94 26.26
N ASP A 283 -19.31 -42.19 25.65
CA ASP A 283 -18.58 -42.64 24.48
C ASP A 283 -17.56 -43.72 24.89
N ARG A 284 -17.76 -44.92 24.37
CA ARG A 284 -16.92 -46.09 24.66
C ARG A 284 -15.46 -45.89 24.24
N SER A 285 -15.19 -45.11 23.21
CA SER A 285 -13.85 -44.90 22.64
C SER A 285 -13.12 -43.73 23.30
N HIS A 286 -13.82 -42.90 24.06
CA HIS A 286 -13.31 -41.70 24.74
C HIS A 286 -13.84 -41.59 26.19
N CYS A 287 -13.91 -42.71 26.91
CA CYS A 287 -14.56 -42.78 28.21
C CYS A 287 -13.73 -42.10 29.31
N GLY A 288 -14.24 -41.00 29.87
CA GLY A 288 -13.59 -40.20 30.92
C GLY A 288 -12.47 -39.27 30.43
N ALA A 289 -11.84 -39.57 29.29
CA ALA A 289 -10.84 -38.73 28.63
C ALA A 289 -10.68 -39.10 27.15
N CYS A 290 -10.21 -38.15 26.33
CA CYS A 290 -9.93 -38.40 24.91
C CYS A 290 -8.95 -39.57 24.68
N GLY A 291 -9.37 -40.56 23.88
CA GLY A 291 -8.55 -41.70 23.48
C GLY A 291 -8.64 -42.89 24.43
N ASN A 292 -9.36 -42.75 25.54
CA ASN A 292 -9.55 -43.83 26.51
C ASN A 292 -10.67 -44.78 26.06
N SER A 293 -10.30 -45.84 25.34
CA SER A 293 -11.23 -46.86 24.86
C SER A 293 -11.50 -47.94 25.89
N CYS A 294 -12.77 -48.25 26.16
CA CYS A 294 -13.12 -49.25 27.16
C CYS A 294 -12.71 -50.69 26.75
N PRO A 295 -12.27 -51.52 27.72
CA PRO A 295 -11.98 -52.94 27.56
C PRO A 295 -13.10 -53.71 26.85
N PHE A 296 -12.74 -54.73 26.06
CA PHE A 296 -13.72 -55.59 25.38
C PHE A 296 -14.72 -56.18 26.38
N GLY A 297 -16.02 -55.96 26.14
CA GLY A 297 -17.10 -56.34 27.07
C GLY A 297 -17.52 -55.29 28.12
N ALA A 298 -16.72 -54.24 28.37
CA ALA A 298 -17.08 -53.15 29.30
C ALA A 298 -17.92 -52.06 28.62
N THR A 299 -18.76 -51.33 29.34
CA THR A 299 -19.50 -50.15 28.80
C THR A 299 -19.02 -48.87 29.47
N CYS A 300 -19.12 -47.72 28.78
CA CYS A 300 -18.82 -46.42 29.38
C CYS A 300 -20.07 -45.89 30.09
N SER A 301 -19.96 -45.63 31.39
CA SER A 301 -21.04 -45.07 32.19
C SER A 301 -20.47 -44.06 33.17
N GLY A 302 -20.90 -42.79 33.05
CA GLY A 302 -20.43 -41.71 33.92
C GLY A 302 -18.93 -41.40 33.77
N GLY A 303 -18.34 -41.70 32.61
CA GLY A 303 -16.92 -41.51 32.35
C GLY A 303 -16.01 -42.61 32.89
N ALA A 304 -16.58 -43.72 33.38
CA ALA A 304 -15.83 -44.90 33.80
C ALA A 304 -16.21 -46.14 32.96
N CYS A 305 -15.21 -46.97 32.63
CA CYS A 305 -15.44 -48.25 31.98
C CYS A 305 -15.86 -49.29 33.01
N VAL A 306 -17.07 -49.83 32.88
CA VAL A 306 -17.67 -50.77 33.83
C VAL A 306 -17.90 -52.12 33.18
N CYS A 307 -17.39 -53.19 33.82
CA CYS A 307 -17.65 -54.58 33.42
C CYS A 307 -19.02 -55.07 33.92
N PRO A 308 -19.62 -56.08 33.25
CA PRO A 308 -20.82 -56.76 33.75
C PRO A 308 -20.63 -57.33 35.17
N ALA A 309 -21.72 -57.45 35.92
CA ALA A 309 -21.69 -57.94 37.29
C ALA A 309 -21.07 -59.35 37.38
N GLY A 310 -20.13 -59.54 38.32
CA GLY A 310 -19.37 -60.77 38.51
C GLY A 310 -18.10 -60.87 37.67
N GLN A 311 -17.83 -59.91 36.77
CA GLN A 311 -16.60 -59.86 35.98
C GLN A 311 -15.68 -58.72 36.40
N ILE A 312 -14.38 -58.89 36.17
CA ILE A 312 -13.33 -57.89 36.39
C ILE A 312 -12.57 -57.61 35.10
N ALA A 313 -12.02 -56.40 34.95
CA ALA A 313 -11.26 -56.01 33.77
C ALA A 313 -9.81 -56.50 33.86
N CYS A 314 -9.43 -57.44 32.99
CA CYS A 314 -8.07 -58.01 32.94
C CYS A 314 -7.50 -57.86 31.53
N SER A 315 -6.33 -57.21 31.41
CA SER A 315 -5.58 -57.05 30.16
C SER A 315 -6.44 -56.60 28.96
N GLY A 316 -7.36 -55.67 29.18
CA GLY A 316 -8.21 -55.09 28.14
C GLY A 316 -9.49 -55.87 27.81
N SER A 317 -9.90 -56.86 28.62
CA SER A 317 -11.20 -57.55 28.48
C SER A 317 -11.87 -57.82 29.83
N CYS A 318 -13.21 -57.84 29.88
CA CYS A 318 -13.94 -58.32 31.06
C CYS A 318 -13.93 -59.85 31.13
N VAL A 319 -13.54 -60.40 32.29
CA VAL A 319 -13.43 -61.84 32.51
C VAL A 319 -14.07 -62.23 33.85
N ASP A 320 -14.63 -63.44 33.92
CA ASP A 320 -15.17 -64.01 35.16
C ASP A 320 -14.06 -64.75 35.94
N PRO A 321 -13.63 -64.23 37.11
CA PRO A 321 -12.52 -64.82 37.87
C PRO A 321 -12.90 -66.11 38.61
N ALA A 322 -14.19 -66.48 38.69
CA ALA A 322 -14.60 -67.72 39.35
C ALA A 322 -14.34 -68.96 38.50
N THR A 323 -14.32 -68.80 37.17
CA THR A 323 -14.28 -69.91 36.20
C THR A 323 -13.16 -69.80 35.17
N SER A 324 -12.52 -68.62 35.04
CA SER A 324 -11.45 -68.43 34.07
C SER A 324 -10.15 -69.10 34.52
N ALA A 325 -9.74 -70.17 33.85
CA ALA A 325 -8.46 -70.84 34.10
C ALA A 325 -7.21 -69.96 33.90
N ARG A 326 -7.35 -68.78 33.24
CA ARG A 326 -6.27 -67.81 33.03
C ARG A 326 -6.36 -66.57 33.94
N ASN A 327 -7.46 -66.41 34.70
CA ASN A 327 -7.69 -65.28 35.63
C ASN A 327 -8.40 -65.77 36.90
N CYS A 328 -7.97 -66.90 37.44
CA CYS A 328 -8.63 -67.59 38.55
C CYS A 328 -8.44 -66.80 39.85
N GLY A 329 -9.53 -66.26 40.40
CA GLY A 329 -9.55 -65.42 41.60
C GLY A 329 -9.13 -63.95 41.37
N ALA A 330 -8.19 -63.68 40.45
CA ALA A 330 -7.76 -62.32 40.07
C ALA A 330 -7.15 -62.27 38.65
N CYS A 331 -6.96 -61.06 38.11
CA CYS A 331 -6.34 -60.86 36.80
C CYS A 331 -4.93 -61.46 36.71
N GLY A 332 -4.66 -62.19 35.62
CA GLY A 332 -3.35 -62.77 35.33
C GLY A 332 -3.02 -64.05 36.12
N ILE A 333 -3.87 -64.49 37.04
CA ILE A 333 -3.67 -65.74 37.78
C ILE A 333 -4.12 -66.91 36.91
N SER A 334 -3.16 -67.62 36.32
CA SER A 334 -3.41 -68.80 35.50
C SER A 334 -3.19 -70.07 36.32
N CYS A 335 -4.10 -71.04 36.23
CA CYS A 335 -3.85 -72.35 36.81
C CYS A 335 -2.77 -73.09 35.99
N GLY A 336 -1.77 -73.63 36.68
CA GLY A 336 -0.67 -74.39 36.06
C GLY A 336 -1.15 -75.67 35.35
N SER A 337 -0.26 -76.34 34.62
CA SER A 337 -0.63 -77.53 33.84
C SER A 337 -1.20 -78.64 34.74
N GLY A 338 -2.36 -79.20 34.34
CA GLY A 338 -3.07 -80.22 35.11
C GLY A 338 -4.06 -79.67 36.17
N ALA A 339 -4.10 -78.35 36.40
CA ALA A 339 -5.02 -77.73 37.36
C ALA A 339 -6.22 -77.06 36.69
N THR A 340 -7.37 -77.06 37.36
CA THR A 340 -8.60 -76.35 36.93
C THR A 340 -9.00 -75.26 37.91
N CYS A 341 -9.68 -74.22 37.41
CA CYS A 341 -10.21 -73.13 38.23
C CYS A 341 -11.65 -73.45 38.67
N ALA A 342 -11.87 -73.52 39.97
CA ALA A 342 -13.19 -73.67 40.57
C ALA A 342 -13.33 -72.67 41.72
N ASP A 343 -14.41 -71.87 41.69
CA ASP A 343 -14.73 -70.85 42.70
C ASP A 343 -13.56 -69.89 43.01
N GLY A 344 -12.75 -69.57 42.00
CA GLY A 344 -11.63 -68.65 42.12
C GLY A 344 -10.35 -69.25 42.73
N ALA A 345 -10.25 -70.57 42.88
CA ALA A 345 -9.03 -71.26 43.31
C ALA A 345 -8.62 -72.37 42.32
N CYS A 346 -7.31 -72.52 42.10
CA CYS A 346 -6.74 -73.59 41.27
C CYS A 346 -6.63 -74.90 42.08
N SER A 347 -7.01 -76.03 41.48
CA SER A 347 -6.92 -77.36 42.12
C SER A 347 -6.49 -78.45 41.12
N CYS A 348 -5.75 -79.46 41.62
CA CYS A 348 -5.31 -80.63 40.86
C CYS A 348 -6.40 -81.70 40.79
N THR A 349 -6.50 -82.39 39.65
CA THR A 349 -7.54 -83.40 39.41
C THR A 349 -7.15 -84.81 39.88
N ASP A 350 -5.86 -85.11 39.99
CA ASP A 350 -5.34 -86.44 40.33
C ASP A 350 -4.85 -86.53 41.80
N ALA A 351 -5.15 -87.66 42.46
CA ALA A 351 -4.84 -87.87 43.88
C ALA A 351 -3.38 -88.28 44.08
N GLY A 352 -2.61 -87.45 44.80
CA GLY A 352 -1.19 -87.70 45.13
C GLY A 352 -0.23 -86.64 44.60
N GLU A 353 -0.68 -85.77 43.70
CA GLU A 353 0.09 -84.66 43.16
C GLU A 353 -0.03 -83.41 44.05
N THR A 354 1.05 -82.63 44.14
CA THR A 354 1.05 -81.34 44.84
C THR A 354 0.92 -80.22 43.82
N LEU A 355 0.02 -79.24 44.08
CA LEU A 355 -0.09 -78.05 43.24
C LEU A 355 1.12 -77.14 43.49
N CYS A 356 2.05 -77.15 42.55
CA CYS A 356 3.22 -76.28 42.52
C CYS A 356 3.04 -75.15 41.49
N ALA A 357 3.94 -74.16 41.49
CA ALA A 357 3.82 -72.98 40.62
C ALA A 357 3.78 -73.33 39.10
N SER A 358 4.38 -74.45 38.69
CA SER A 358 4.36 -74.96 37.32
C SER A 358 3.12 -75.79 36.96
N GLY A 359 2.33 -76.21 37.96
CA GLY A 359 1.23 -77.18 37.79
C GLY A 359 1.25 -78.28 38.84
N CYS A 360 0.46 -79.30 38.63
CA CYS A 360 0.41 -80.49 39.50
C CYS A 360 1.66 -81.35 39.24
N THR A 361 2.38 -81.73 40.31
CA THR A 361 3.67 -82.42 40.17
C THR A 361 3.89 -83.48 41.25
N ASP A 362 4.75 -84.45 40.94
CA ASP A 362 5.21 -85.54 41.81
C ASP A 362 6.62 -85.25 42.37
N LEU A 363 6.65 -84.60 43.54
CA LEU A 363 7.86 -84.09 44.20
C LEU A 363 9.03 -85.09 44.40
N PRO A 364 8.83 -86.40 44.60
CA PRO A 364 9.93 -87.35 44.82
C PRO A 364 10.79 -87.64 43.58
N SER A 365 10.25 -87.42 42.38
CA SER A 365 10.87 -87.86 41.12
C SER A 365 11.03 -86.74 40.08
N ASP A 366 10.31 -85.64 40.25
CA ASP A 366 10.34 -84.51 39.33
C ASP A 366 11.61 -83.68 39.48
N GLU A 367 12.46 -83.69 38.45
CA GLU A 367 13.73 -82.95 38.43
C GLU A 367 13.55 -81.43 38.51
N ALA A 368 12.35 -80.89 38.28
CA ALA A 368 12.04 -79.48 38.40
C ALA A 368 11.41 -79.09 39.76
N ASN A 369 10.99 -80.05 40.58
CA ASN A 369 10.32 -79.86 41.87
C ASN A 369 10.81 -80.86 42.93
N CYS A 370 12.09 -81.20 42.87
CA CYS A 370 12.73 -82.27 43.63
C CYS A 370 12.59 -82.03 45.15
N GLY A 371 11.73 -82.78 45.81
CA GLY A 371 11.47 -82.72 47.26
C GLY A 371 10.58 -81.57 47.74
N SER A 372 10.40 -80.51 46.96
CA SER A 372 9.45 -79.41 47.24
C SER A 372 9.17 -78.57 45.98
N CYS A 373 8.00 -77.94 45.93
CA CYS A 373 7.60 -77.10 44.80
C CYS A 373 8.67 -76.04 44.47
N GLY A 374 9.11 -75.99 43.20
CA GLY A 374 10.10 -75.03 42.70
C GLY A 374 11.55 -75.38 43.01
N ASN A 375 11.83 -76.53 43.63
CA ASN A 375 13.20 -76.99 43.86
C ASN A 375 13.76 -77.76 42.65
N ALA A 376 14.09 -77.02 41.58
CA ALA A 376 14.63 -77.61 40.36
C ALA A 376 16.11 -77.97 40.49
N CYS A 377 16.48 -79.18 40.06
CA CYS A 377 17.87 -79.58 39.92
C CYS A 377 18.55 -78.77 38.80
N ALA A 378 19.81 -78.42 39.02
CA ALA A 378 20.64 -77.80 38.00
C ALA A 378 20.74 -78.71 36.76
N ALA A 379 20.64 -78.19 35.54
CA ALA A 379 20.80 -78.92 34.29
C ALA A 379 22.12 -79.70 34.26
N GLY A 380 22.00 -81.02 34.06
CA GLY A 380 23.09 -81.98 34.20
C GLY A 380 23.16 -82.67 35.56
N ALA A 381 22.31 -82.27 36.53
CA ALA A 381 22.13 -82.91 37.83
C ALA A 381 20.84 -83.74 37.88
N THR A 382 20.86 -84.84 38.65
CA THR A 382 19.72 -85.79 38.75
C THR A 382 19.01 -85.66 40.10
N CYS A 383 17.67 -85.73 40.11
CA CYS A 383 16.83 -85.78 41.31
C CYS A 383 16.64 -87.21 41.82
N LEU A 384 17.07 -87.49 43.05
CA LEU A 384 16.89 -88.80 43.70
C LEU A 384 16.39 -88.57 45.12
N GLU A 385 15.23 -89.15 45.45
CA GLU A 385 14.60 -89.05 46.78
C GLU A 385 14.47 -87.61 47.30
N GLY A 386 14.26 -86.64 46.41
CA GLY A 386 14.11 -85.23 46.76
C GLY A 386 15.41 -84.42 46.92
N ALA A 387 16.57 -84.90 46.42
CA ALA A 387 17.84 -84.14 46.40
C ALA A 387 18.59 -84.20 45.03
N CYS A 388 19.32 -83.13 44.68
CA CYS A 388 20.00 -82.93 43.38
C CYS A 388 21.54 -83.11 43.42
N TYR A 389 22.16 -83.72 42.38
CA TYR A 389 23.62 -84.00 42.33
C TYR A 389 24.27 -83.77 40.94
N CYS A 390 25.40 -83.02 40.83
CA CYS A 390 26.19 -82.81 39.60
C CYS A 390 27.33 -83.84 39.42
N PRO A 391 27.68 -84.25 38.17
CA PRO A 391 28.79 -85.17 37.89
C PRO A 391 30.16 -84.47 37.81
N GLY A 392 31.20 -85.08 38.41
CA GLY A 392 32.59 -84.59 38.37
C GLY A 392 32.88 -83.39 39.28
N ALA A 393 34.03 -82.73 39.08
CA ALA A 393 34.45 -81.55 39.85
C ALA A 393 33.87 -80.22 39.31
N GLN A 394 32.72 -80.28 38.65
CA GLN A 394 32.00 -79.11 38.12
C GLN A 394 31.31 -78.34 39.25
N ALA A 395 31.25 -77.01 39.13
CA ALA A 395 30.52 -76.19 40.08
C ALA A 395 29.06 -76.03 39.62
N VAL A 396 28.13 -76.00 40.59
CA VAL A 396 26.74 -75.60 40.33
C VAL A 396 26.74 -74.09 40.12
N CYS A 397 26.61 -73.66 38.89
CA CYS A 397 26.53 -72.26 38.53
C CYS A 397 25.12 -71.93 38.07
N GLY A 398 24.32 -71.40 38.99
CA GLY A 398 22.90 -71.17 38.77
C GLY A 398 22.17 -72.50 38.51
N SER A 399 21.54 -72.61 37.35
CA SER A 399 20.72 -73.76 36.99
C SER A 399 21.46 -74.82 36.18
N ALA A 400 22.80 -74.90 36.23
CA ALA A 400 23.54 -75.94 35.50
C ALA A 400 24.95 -76.20 36.06
N CYS A 401 25.48 -77.40 35.80
CA CYS A 401 26.88 -77.71 36.10
C CYS A 401 27.79 -77.07 35.02
N ARG A 402 28.84 -76.35 35.42
CA ARG A 402 29.71 -75.57 34.51
C ARG A 402 31.20 -75.73 34.84
N ASP A 403 32.06 -75.57 33.83
CA ASP A 403 33.53 -75.59 33.95
C ASP A 403 34.09 -74.16 33.90
N LEU A 404 34.45 -73.63 35.07
CA LEU A 404 34.85 -72.23 35.26
C LEU A 404 36.16 -71.84 34.55
N MET A 405 36.91 -72.79 33.97
CA MET A 405 38.23 -72.51 33.37
C MET A 405 38.17 -72.07 31.91
N VAL A 406 37.08 -72.41 31.22
CA VAL A 406 36.93 -72.24 29.76
C VAL A 406 35.55 -71.72 29.36
N ASP A 407 34.58 -71.72 30.27
CA ASP A 407 33.22 -71.29 30.00
C ASP A 407 33.14 -69.77 29.95
N GLU A 408 32.82 -69.23 28.76
CA GLU A 408 32.76 -67.78 28.50
C GLU A 408 31.64 -67.07 29.26
N ASP A 409 30.65 -67.81 29.77
CA ASP A 409 29.53 -67.27 30.57
C ASP A 409 29.75 -67.40 32.09
N HIS A 410 30.79 -68.15 32.51
CA HIS A 410 31.10 -68.44 33.91
C HIS A 410 32.62 -68.40 34.17
N CYS A 411 33.32 -67.47 33.52
CA CYS A 411 34.77 -67.45 33.48
C CYS A 411 35.36 -67.10 34.85
N GLY A 412 36.01 -68.06 35.52
CA GLY A 412 36.65 -67.90 36.83
C GLY A 412 35.69 -67.95 38.04
N ALA A 413 34.42 -67.61 37.86
CA ALA A 413 33.37 -67.74 38.87
C ALA A 413 31.98 -67.85 38.22
N CYS A 414 31.05 -68.53 38.89
CA CYS A 414 29.68 -68.67 38.40
C CYS A 414 29.03 -67.29 38.15
N GLY A 415 28.53 -67.07 36.94
CA GLY A 415 27.84 -65.84 36.52
C GLY A 415 28.77 -64.74 35.99
N ASN A 416 30.07 -65.00 35.89
CA ASN A 416 31.02 -64.06 35.30
C ASN A 416 31.10 -64.23 33.78
N VAL A 417 30.24 -63.51 33.05
CA VAL A 417 30.14 -63.55 31.58
C VAL A 417 31.18 -62.62 30.95
N CYS A 418 31.93 -63.11 29.97
CA CYS A 418 32.88 -62.31 29.22
C CYS A 418 32.17 -61.30 28.29
N PRO A 419 32.72 -60.08 28.10
CA PRO A 419 32.22 -59.13 27.11
C PRO A 419 32.15 -59.76 25.71
N VAL A 420 31.14 -59.39 24.90
CA VAL A 420 30.99 -59.85 23.52
C VAL A 420 32.23 -59.47 22.71
N GLY A 421 32.94 -60.47 22.18
CA GLY A 421 34.22 -60.31 21.47
C GLY A 421 35.47 -60.55 22.34
N ALA A 422 35.31 -60.84 23.63
CA ALA A 422 36.37 -61.34 24.52
C ALA A 422 36.29 -62.86 24.68
N THR A 423 37.42 -63.53 24.95
CA THR A 423 37.48 -64.98 25.19
C THR A 423 37.90 -65.29 26.63
N CYS A 424 37.37 -66.39 27.20
CA CYS A 424 37.74 -66.88 28.53
C CYS A 424 38.98 -67.76 28.47
N THR A 425 40.08 -67.31 29.05
CA THR A 425 41.32 -68.10 29.10
C THR A 425 41.84 -68.18 30.53
N GLY A 426 41.84 -69.39 31.11
CA GLY A 426 42.34 -69.62 32.47
C GLY A 426 41.52 -68.94 33.56
N GLY A 427 40.21 -68.80 33.35
CA GLY A 427 39.29 -68.13 34.27
C GLY A 427 39.33 -66.60 34.22
N SER A 428 39.87 -65.99 33.16
CA SER A 428 39.86 -64.52 32.96
C SER A 428 39.49 -64.14 31.52
N CYS A 429 38.70 -63.06 31.34
CA CYS A 429 38.22 -62.57 30.04
C CYS A 429 39.20 -61.59 29.38
N VAL A 430 39.49 -61.78 28.08
CA VAL A 430 40.47 -60.94 27.34
C VAL A 430 39.93 -60.51 25.97
N CYS A 431 39.90 -59.19 25.68
CA CYS A 431 39.59 -58.65 24.33
C CYS A 431 40.84 -58.67 23.42
N SER A 432 40.67 -58.91 22.13
CA SER A 432 41.76 -58.90 21.12
C SER A 432 41.76 -57.63 20.27
N GLY A 433 42.93 -57.01 20.04
CA GLY A 433 43.09 -55.78 19.22
C GLY A 433 44.20 -54.85 19.72
N SER A 434 44.55 -53.81 18.94
CA SER A 434 45.57 -52.80 19.31
C SER A 434 45.05 -51.72 20.26
N ASP A 435 43.76 -51.35 20.14
CA ASP A 435 43.09 -50.31 20.95
C ASP A 435 41.68 -50.73 21.41
N PRO A 436 41.56 -51.83 22.19
CA PRO A 436 40.26 -52.36 22.60
C PRO A 436 39.63 -51.49 23.68
N LEU A 437 38.37 -51.09 23.46
CA LEU A 437 37.52 -50.41 24.42
C LEU A 437 36.31 -51.31 24.73
N VAL A 438 35.93 -51.43 26.01
CA VAL A 438 34.75 -52.21 26.40
C VAL A 438 33.58 -51.25 26.63
N CYS A 439 32.67 -51.18 25.68
CA CYS A 439 31.50 -50.31 25.72
C CYS A 439 30.24 -51.14 25.85
N GLY A 440 29.51 -50.98 26.97
CA GLY A 440 28.26 -51.71 27.20
C GLY A 440 28.42 -53.24 27.19
N GLY A 441 29.61 -53.75 27.52
CA GLY A 441 29.90 -55.19 27.49
C GLY A 441 30.28 -55.75 26.11
N VAL A 442 30.63 -54.90 25.15
CA VAL A 442 31.14 -55.30 23.82
C VAL A 442 32.54 -54.74 23.61
N CYS A 443 33.47 -55.56 23.11
CA CYS A 443 34.79 -55.07 22.70
C CYS A 443 34.67 -54.32 21.36
N VAL A 444 35.03 -53.03 21.33
CA VAL A 444 35.04 -52.17 20.14
C VAL A 444 36.41 -51.55 19.92
N SER A 445 36.70 -51.12 18.69
CA SER A 445 37.96 -50.43 18.34
C SER A 445 37.79 -48.93 18.55
N GLY A 446 38.39 -48.39 19.62
CA GLY A 446 38.31 -46.95 19.91
C GLY A 446 38.91 -46.06 18.82
N GLY A 447 39.79 -46.62 17.96
CA GLY A 447 40.44 -45.88 16.89
C GLY A 447 39.62 -45.75 15.59
N THR A 448 38.60 -46.59 15.40
CA THR A 448 37.91 -46.73 14.09
C THR A 448 36.40 -46.89 14.18
N ASP A 449 35.83 -47.14 15.36
CA ASP A 449 34.39 -47.29 15.53
C ASP A 449 33.69 -45.90 15.54
N PRO A 450 32.84 -45.58 14.56
CA PRO A 450 32.15 -44.29 14.47
C PRO A 450 31.07 -44.07 15.55
N THR A 451 30.73 -45.10 16.34
CA THR A 451 29.78 -45.01 17.45
C THR A 451 30.46 -44.97 18.83
N ASN A 452 31.77 -45.26 18.89
CA ASN A 452 32.59 -45.29 20.10
C ASN A 452 33.97 -44.65 19.87
N CYS A 453 34.00 -43.54 19.12
CA CYS A 453 35.25 -42.96 18.63
C CYS A 453 36.04 -42.30 19.77
N GLY A 454 37.18 -42.87 20.15
CA GLY A 454 38.01 -42.41 21.28
C GLY A 454 37.45 -42.72 22.68
N ALA A 455 36.12 -42.82 22.84
CA ALA A 455 35.45 -43.16 24.09
C ALA A 455 34.06 -43.78 23.85
N CYS A 456 33.54 -44.51 24.84
CA CYS A 456 32.24 -45.18 24.73
C CYS A 456 31.10 -44.19 24.57
N GLY A 457 30.22 -44.45 23.59
CA GLY A 457 29.08 -43.58 23.29
C GLY A 457 29.43 -42.26 22.60
N ASN A 458 30.70 -42.05 22.22
CA ASN A 458 31.09 -40.92 21.38
C ASN A 458 30.76 -41.22 19.91
N VAL A 459 29.57 -40.82 19.48
CA VAL A 459 29.05 -41.04 18.13
C VAL A 459 29.46 -39.88 17.22
N CYS A 460 30.09 -40.19 16.08
CA CYS A 460 30.43 -39.20 15.07
C CYS A 460 29.19 -38.64 14.37
N ALA A 461 29.24 -37.34 14.02
CA ALA A 461 28.22 -36.65 13.25
C ALA A 461 27.93 -37.36 11.91
N THR A 462 26.73 -37.16 11.37
CA THR A 462 26.32 -37.77 10.10
C THR A 462 27.27 -37.32 8.97
N GLY A 463 27.93 -38.27 8.30
CA GLY A 463 28.92 -37.99 7.26
C GLY A 463 30.38 -37.90 7.75
N ALA A 464 30.62 -37.90 9.07
CA ALA A 464 31.95 -37.99 9.66
C ALA A 464 32.41 -39.45 9.83
N THR A 465 33.73 -39.65 9.84
CA THR A 465 34.38 -40.95 10.07
C THR A 465 35.29 -40.90 11.29
N CYS A 466 35.44 -42.02 12.00
CA CYS A 466 36.36 -42.15 13.12
C CYS A 466 37.76 -42.55 12.62
N SER A 467 38.75 -41.72 12.89
CA SER A 467 40.15 -42.00 12.57
C SER A 467 41.05 -41.57 13.73
N GLY A 468 41.81 -42.52 14.28
CA GLY A 468 42.72 -42.26 15.40
C GLY A 468 42.02 -41.82 16.68
N GLY A 469 40.74 -42.20 16.86
CA GLY A 469 39.93 -41.82 18.01
C GLY A 469 39.32 -40.40 17.94
N ALA A 470 39.38 -39.73 16.78
CA ALA A 470 38.71 -38.46 16.53
C ALA A 470 37.73 -38.55 15.36
N CYS A 471 36.57 -37.90 15.49
CA CYS A 471 35.57 -37.78 14.44
C CYS A 471 35.96 -36.66 13.46
N ASN A 472 36.11 -36.98 12.18
CA ASN A 472 36.49 -36.02 11.14
C ASN A 472 35.53 -36.13 9.96
N CYS A 473 35.14 -34.99 9.37
CA CYS A 473 34.38 -34.98 8.13
C CYS A 473 35.19 -35.59 6.98
N ARG A 474 34.47 -36.13 5.99
CA ARG A 474 35.08 -36.85 4.86
C ARG A 474 35.96 -35.94 4.00
N TYR A 475 35.60 -34.67 3.90
CA TYR A 475 36.33 -33.66 3.15
C TYR A 475 36.77 -32.54 4.09
N SER A 476 37.95 -31.96 3.82
CA SER A 476 38.60 -30.97 4.69
C SER A 476 37.95 -29.59 4.68
N ASP A 477 37.09 -29.35 3.69
CA ASP A 477 36.28 -28.15 3.47
C ASP A 477 34.89 -28.23 4.13
N GLN A 478 34.57 -29.34 4.81
CA GLN A 478 33.31 -29.52 5.53
C GLN A 478 33.47 -29.24 7.03
N GLU A 479 32.46 -28.60 7.60
CA GLU A 479 32.34 -28.38 9.05
C GLU A 479 31.15 -29.16 9.63
N VAL A 480 31.20 -29.48 10.93
CA VAL A 480 30.07 -30.14 11.60
C VAL A 480 29.05 -29.09 12.02
N CYS A 481 27.95 -29.00 11.27
CA CYS A 481 26.83 -28.15 11.59
C CYS A 481 25.59 -28.99 11.95
N SER A 482 24.93 -28.67 13.07
CA SER A 482 23.68 -29.32 13.49
C SER A 482 23.73 -30.86 13.54
N GLY A 483 24.90 -31.45 13.81
CA GLY A 483 25.09 -32.90 13.89
C GLY A 483 25.37 -33.61 12.55
N ALA A 484 25.67 -32.86 11.48
CA ALA A 484 26.08 -33.40 10.18
C ALA A 484 27.29 -32.64 9.62
N CYS A 485 28.09 -33.30 8.79
CA CYS A 485 29.12 -32.62 8.00
C CYS A 485 28.46 -31.85 6.84
N VAL A 486 28.69 -30.54 6.79
CA VAL A 486 28.09 -29.61 5.84
C VAL A 486 29.19 -28.82 5.16
N ASP A 487 29.06 -28.60 3.85
CA ASP A 487 29.89 -27.65 3.11
C ASP A 487 29.29 -26.25 3.28
N THR A 488 29.92 -25.42 4.11
CA THR A 488 29.41 -24.07 4.39
C THR A 488 29.59 -23.12 3.20
N SER A 489 30.22 -23.55 2.10
CA SER A 489 30.41 -22.71 0.92
C SER A 489 29.21 -22.69 -0.02
N ASP A 490 28.33 -23.70 0.06
CA ASP A 490 27.14 -23.85 -0.79
C ASP A 490 25.85 -24.21 -0.04
N ASP A 491 25.91 -24.60 1.24
CA ASP A 491 24.71 -24.91 2.02
C ASP A 491 23.93 -23.63 2.41
N PRO A 492 22.68 -23.46 1.95
CA PRO A 492 21.88 -22.26 2.22
C PRO A 492 21.42 -22.13 3.67
N ASN A 493 21.53 -23.17 4.50
CA ASN A 493 21.20 -23.14 5.92
C ASN A 493 22.43 -22.96 6.84
N HIS A 494 23.64 -23.06 6.28
CA HIS A 494 24.91 -22.98 7.02
C HIS A 494 25.97 -22.15 6.26
N CYS A 495 25.55 -21.09 5.59
CA CYS A 495 26.39 -20.37 4.64
C CYS A 495 27.48 -19.53 5.31
N GLY A 496 28.73 -19.79 4.93
CA GLY A 496 29.94 -19.19 5.48
C GLY A 496 30.26 -19.67 6.89
N THR A 497 29.25 -19.85 7.75
CA THR A 497 29.37 -20.38 9.10
C THR A 497 28.12 -21.17 9.50
N CYS A 498 28.28 -22.19 10.37
CA CYS A 498 27.17 -23.00 10.85
C CYS A 498 26.02 -22.17 11.45
N GLY A 499 24.80 -22.41 10.98
CA GLY A 499 23.56 -21.78 11.46
C GLY A 499 23.22 -20.46 10.74
N THR A 500 24.05 -20.03 9.79
CA THR A 500 23.75 -18.88 8.94
C THR A 500 22.86 -19.30 7.78
N THR A 501 21.58 -18.95 7.84
CA THR A 501 20.61 -19.24 6.78
C THR A 501 20.50 -18.07 5.80
N CYS A 502 20.59 -18.36 4.51
CA CYS A 502 20.44 -17.38 3.43
C CYS A 502 18.99 -17.27 2.96
N ALA A 503 18.63 -16.07 2.52
CA ALA A 503 17.33 -15.77 1.95
C ALA A 503 17.04 -16.60 0.69
N VAL A 504 18.05 -16.71 -0.17
CA VAL A 504 17.92 -17.24 -1.53
C VAL A 504 18.95 -18.32 -1.85
N ALA A 505 20.25 -18.02 -1.77
CA ALA A 505 21.30 -19.00 -2.07
C ALA A 505 22.59 -18.72 -1.27
N CYS A 506 23.39 -19.76 -1.05
CA CYS A 506 24.76 -19.63 -0.57
C CYS A 506 25.75 -19.84 -1.72
N THR A 507 26.74 -18.98 -1.88
CA THR A 507 27.80 -19.20 -2.85
C THR A 507 29.13 -18.69 -2.34
N THR A 508 30.14 -19.54 -2.37
CA THR A 508 31.46 -19.26 -1.79
C THR A 508 31.39 -18.82 -0.32
N GLY A 509 30.38 -19.30 0.42
CA GLY A 509 30.17 -18.96 1.83
C GLY A 509 29.58 -17.58 2.07
N VAL A 510 28.99 -16.95 1.05
CA VAL A 510 28.31 -15.65 1.16
C VAL A 510 26.85 -15.82 0.76
N CYS A 511 25.93 -15.26 1.57
CA CYS A 511 24.53 -15.23 1.21
C CYS A 511 24.31 -14.31 0.02
N ASN A 512 23.80 -14.91 -1.05
CA ASN A 512 23.42 -14.19 -2.24
C ASN A 512 21.97 -13.75 -2.12
N THR A 513 21.71 -12.49 -2.45
CA THR A 513 20.40 -11.84 -2.28
C THR A 513 19.83 -11.48 -3.63
N ALA A 514 18.50 -11.51 -3.74
CA ALA A 514 17.80 -10.98 -4.91
C ALA A 514 18.01 -9.46 -4.99
N VAL A 515 18.38 -8.96 -6.16
CA VAL A 515 18.58 -7.51 -6.41
C VAL A 515 17.76 -6.98 -7.57
N HIS A 516 17.14 -7.87 -8.37
CA HIS A 516 16.22 -7.51 -9.43
C HIS A 516 15.22 -8.65 -9.66
N ILE A 517 13.96 -8.34 -9.96
CA ILE A 517 12.93 -9.33 -10.28
C ILE A 517 12.03 -8.84 -11.40
N ASP A 518 11.76 -9.72 -12.36
CA ASP A 518 10.84 -9.44 -13.46
C ASP A 518 9.87 -10.59 -13.70
N ALA A 519 8.62 -10.26 -13.96
CA ALA A 519 7.54 -11.19 -14.21
C ALA A 519 6.83 -10.81 -15.51
N ASP A 520 6.65 -11.78 -16.39
CA ASP A 520 5.79 -11.63 -17.56
C ASP A 520 5.07 -12.95 -17.87
N GLY A 521 3.80 -12.85 -18.29
CA GLY A 521 2.97 -14.01 -18.52
C GLY A 521 2.82 -14.85 -17.25
N ASP A 522 3.31 -16.09 -17.33
CA ASP A 522 3.34 -17.12 -16.28
C ASP A 522 4.77 -17.47 -15.81
N HIS A 523 5.77 -16.63 -16.10
CA HIS A 523 7.17 -16.87 -15.74
C HIS A 523 7.80 -15.67 -15.05
N THR A 524 8.64 -15.95 -14.06
CA THR A 524 9.38 -14.94 -13.31
C THR A 524 10.86 -15.24 -13.39
N VAL A 525 11.66 -14.18 -13.38
CA VAL A 525 13.11 -14.21 -13.34
C VAL A 525 13.62 -13.29 -12.26
N MET A 526 14.67 -13.71 -11.60
CA MET A 526 15.32 -12.97 -10.55
C MET A 526 16.81 -12.91 -10.83
N VAL A 527 17.41 -11.74 -10.60
CA VAL A 527 18.86 -11.56 -10.62
C VAL A 527 19.37 -11.47 -9.19
N LEU A 528 20.49 -12.13 -8.95
CA LEU A 528 21.21 -12.18 -7.68
C LEU A 528 22.33 -11.15 -7.64
N ALA A 529 22.74 -10.74 -6.44
CA ALA A 529 23.78 -9.74 -6.22
C ALA A 529 25.14 -10.08 -6.85
N ASP A 530 25.44 -11.36 -7.06
CA ASP A 530 26.64 -11.83 -7.77
C ASP A 530 26.49 -11.90 -9.30
N GLY A 531 25.39 -11.38 -9.84
CA GLY A 531 25.11 -11.28 -11.28
C GLY A 531 24.55 -12.56 -11.91
N ARG A 532 24.36 -13.65 -11.15
CA ARG A 532 23.61 -14.84 -11.61
C ARG A 532 22.10 -14.57 -11.63
N PHE A 533 21.34 -15.41 -12.32
CA PHE A 533 19.89 -15.31 -12.36
C PHE A 533 19.22 -16.68 -12.15
N ALA A 534 17.99 -16.67 -11.65
CA ALA A 534 17.12 -17.83 -11.52
C ALA A 534 15.79 -17.58 -12.24
N GLU A 535 15.19 -18.61 -12.83
CA GLU A 535 13.93 -18.51 -13.59
C GLU A 535 12.95 -19.60 -13.15
N TRP A 536 11.65 -19.29 -13.12
CA TRP A 536 10.59 -20.26 -12.83
C TRP A 536 9.30 -19.95 -13.60
N GLY A 537 8.50 -20.97 -13.95
CA GLY A 537 7.18 -20.81 -14.60
C GLY A 537 6.60 -22.06 -15.29
N ASP A 538 5.32 -21.98 -15.69
CA ASP A 538 4.53 -22.98 -16.46
C ASP A 538 4.42 -24.40 -15.82
N GLY A 539 4.29 -24.48 -14.50
CA GLY A 539 4.05 -25.75 -13.79
C GLY A 539 5.20 -26.76 -13.82
N THR A 540 6.38 -26.37 -14.31
CA THR A 540 7.60 -27.19 -14.30
C THR A 540 8.69 -26.50 -13.48
N TYR A 541 9.14 -27.14 -12.39
CA TYR A 541 10.40 -26.78 -11.72
C TYR A 541 11.54 -27.16 -12.62
N LEU A 542 12.16 -26.16 -13.23
CA LEU A 542 13.55 -26.28 -13.61
C LEU A 542 14.26 -25.14 -12.90
N LEU A 543 14.70 -25.38 -11.66
CA LEU A 543 15.91 -24.73 -11.17
C LEU A 543 16.99 -25.08 -12.20
N ARG A 544 17.21 -24.20 -13.17
CA ARG A 544 18.39 -24.28 -14.01
C ARG A 544 19.50 -23.62 -13.21
N ASP A 545 20.22 -24.42 -12.43
CA ASP A 545 21.53 -24.06 -11.85
C ASP A 545 22.63 -23.93 -12.92
N GLU A 546 22.25 -23.68 -14.18
CA GLU A 546 23.17 -23.69 -15.31
C GLU A 546 23.10 -22.31 -15.97
N PRO A 547 24.04 -21.39 -15.65
CA PRO A 547 24.30 -20.27 -16.54
C PRO A 547 24.66 -20.88 -17.89
N PRO A 548 23.96 -20.56 -19.00
CA PRO A 548 24.48 -20.92 -20.30
C PRO A 548 25.76 -20.10 -20.49
N ASN A 549 26.91 -20.69 -20.23
CA ASN A 549 28.23 -20.18 -20.59
C ASN A 549 28.67 -18.87 -19.90
N GLY A 550 28.78 -18.82 -18.57
CA GLY A 550 29.55 -17.75 -17.91
C GLY A 550 28.98 -16.34 -18.08
N LEU A 551 27.65 -16.23 -18.06
CA LEU A 551 26.93 -14.97 -18.08
C LEU A 551 26.90 -14.39 -16.66
N VAL A 552 28.00 -13.76 -16.28
CA VAL A 552 28.07 -12.89 -15.10
C VAL A 552 27.48 -11.53 -15.52
N ASP A 553 26.75 -10.88 -14.62
CA ASP A 553 26.33 -9.47 -14.68
C ASP A 553 25.07 -9.09 -15.49
N VAL A 554 23.91 -9.69 -15.24
CA VAL A 554 22.63 -9.16 -15.76
C VAL A 554 22.14 -7.97 -14.91
N VAL A 555 21.72 -6.87 -15.54
CA VAL A 555 21.23 -5.63 -14.89
C VAL A 555 19.71 -5.51 -15.00
N SER A 556 19.13 -6.04 -16.08
CA SER A 556 17.68 -6.08 -16.29
C SER A 556 17.34 -7.20 -17.27
N TYR A 557 16.20 -7.85 -17.07
CA TYR A 557 15.75 -9.02 -17.83
C TYR A 557 14.27 -8.89 -18.11
N SER A 558 13.80 -9.26 -19.30
CA SER A 558 12.35 -9.27 -19.58
C SER A 558 11.90 -10.34 -20.57
N ARG A 559 10.68 -10.85 -20.38
CA ARG A 559 10.03 -11.90 -21.19
C ARG A 559 8.86 -11.37 -22.02
N PHE A 560 8.44 -12.18 -22.99
CA PHE A 560 7.28 -11.93 -23.86
C PHE A 560 6.12 -12.87 -23.55
N SER A 561 4.89 -12.34 -23.53
CA SER A 561 3.67 -13.03 -23.09
C SER A 561 3.34 -14.30 -23.87
N THR A 562 3.97 -14.51 -25.03
CA THR A 562 3.81 -15.70 -25.86
C THR A 562 5.16 -16.32 -26.24
N GLY A 563 5.50 -17.47 -25.66
CA GLY A 563 6.62 -18.30 -26.12
C GLY A 563 8.01 -17.80 -25.73
N LYS A 564 8.54 -18.34 -24.62
CA LYS A 564 9.95 -18.40 -24.16
C LYS A 564 10.93 -17.53 -24.98
N ARG A 565 10.90 -16.22 -24.73
CA ARG A 565 11.72 -15.18 -25.39
C ARG A 565 12.23 -14.23 -24.33
N GLU A 566 13.50 -13.93 -24.35
CA GLU A 566 14.17 -13.28 -23.21
C GLU A 566 15.28 -12.37 -23.71
N CYS A 567 15.37 -11.17 -23.14
CA CYS A 567 16.47 -10.25 -23.36
C CYS A 567 17.05 -9.81 -22.02
N ALA A 568 18.37 -9.69 -21.96
CA ALA A 568 19.10 -9.29 -20.76
C ALA A 568 20.10 -8.18 -21.10
N LEU A 569 20.14 -7.16 -20.25
CA LEU A 569 21.17 -6.13 -20.24
C LEU A 569 22.33 -6.58 -19.37
N PHE A 570 23.57 -6.54 -19.89
CA PHE A 570 24.78 -6.93 -19.18
C PHE A 570 25.60 -5.72 -18.70
N THR A 571 26.47 -5.90 -17.70
CA THR A 571 27.49 -4.89 -17.37
C THR A 571 28.29 -4.48 -18.61
N GLY A 572 28.63 -3.19 -18.69
CA GLY A 572 29.20 -2.59 -19.90
C GLY A 572 28.15 -2.21 -20.96
N GLY A 573 26.87 -2.46 -20.71
CA GLY A 573 25.76 -1.99 -21.53
C GLY A 573 25.52 -2.81 -22.80
N VAL A 574 25.83 -4.10 -22.76
CA VAL A 574 25.62 -5.06 -23.86
C VAL A 574 24.25 -5.71 -23.70
N VAL A 575 23.48 -5.85 -24.78
CA VAL A 575 22.17 -6.52 -24.74
C VAL A 575 22.25 -7.85 -25.48
N ARG A 576 21.89 -8.94 -24.80
CA ARG A 576 21.75 -10.26 -25.43
C ARG A 576 20.33 -10.75 -25.31
N CYS A 577 19.87 -11.47 -26.32
CA CYS A 577 18.55 -12.10 -26.33
C CYS A 577 18.63 -13.59 -26.70
N ARG A 578 17.65 -14.37 -26.27
CA ARG A 578 17.46 -15.79 -26.65
C ARG A 578 15.98 -16.14 -26.76
N GLY A 579 15.69 -17.30 -27.38
CA GLY A 579 14.35 -17.86 -27.45
C GLY A 579 13.77 -17.84 -28.85
N ASN A 580 12.44 -17.71 -28.95
CA ASN A 580 11.72 -17.76 -30.21
C ASN A 580 11.78 -16.42 -30.97
N ASP A 581 12.37 -16.38 -32.16
CA ASP A 581 12.57 -15.13 -32.90
C ASP A 581 11.39 -14.72 -33.81
N LEU A 582 10.16 -14.97 -33.36
CA LEU A 582 8.96 -14.45 -34.02
C LEU A 582 9.03 -12.92 -34.04
N TYR A 583 8.89 -12.34 -35.24
CA TYR A 583 8.97 -10.90 -35.49
C TYR A 583 10.36 -10.26 -35.27
N GLY A 584 11.45 -11.03 -35.23
CA GLY A 584 12.81 -10.47 -35.17
C GLY A 584 13.19 -9.85 -33.82
N VAL A 585 12.47 -10.21 -32.75
CA VAL A 585 12.64 -9.64 -31.42
C VAL A 585 13.97 -9.99 -30.76
N LEU A 586 14.73 -10.97 -31.27
CA LEU A 586 16.08 -11.23 -30.76
C LEU A 586 17.10 -10.17 -31.22
N GLY A 587 16.82 -9.44 -32.30
CA GLY A 587 17.65 -8.31 -32.73
C GLY A 587 19.05 -8.68 -33.23
N ASN A 588 19.32 -9.95 -33.55
CA ASN A 588 20.65 -10.49 -33.87
C ASN A 588 20.83 -10.88 -35.35
N GLY A 589 19.96 -10.40 -36.26
CA GLY A 589 20.10 -10.64 -37.71
C GLY A 589 18.93 -11.41 -38.33
N PRO A 590 19.13 -12.36 -39.27
CA PRO A 590 18.02 -13.06 -39.92
C PRO A 590 17.21 -13.88 -38.92
N ALA A 591 15.88 -13.84 -39.04
CA ALA A 591 14.97 -14.46 -38.09
C ALA A 591 15.30 -15.95 -37.83
N GLY A 592 15.69 -16.29 -36.60
CA GLY A 592 16.09 -17.65 -36.22
C GLY A 592 16.00 -17.87 -34.72
N SER A 593 15.17 -18.83 -34.29
CA SER A 593 15.05 -19.15 -32.86
C SER A 593 16.35 -19.75 -32.33
N THR A 594 16.90 -19.21 -31.24
CA THR A 594 18.14 -19.70 -30.62
C THR A 594 17.87 -20.19 -29.20
N GLY A 595 18.38 -21.39 -28.86
CA GLY A 595 18.42 -21.86 -27.47
C GLY A 595 19.52 -21.22 -26.62
N THR A 596 20.41 -20.44 -27.26
CA THR A 596 21.56 -19.76 -26.66
C THR A 596 21.41 -18.25 -26.74
N TRP A 597 22.03 -17.54 -25.80
CA TRP A 597 22.13 -16.08 -25.80
C TRP A 597 22.93 -15.56 -26.99
N SER A 598 22.38 -14.55 -27.67
CA SER A 598 22.98 -13.91 -28.83
C SER A 598 23.07 -12.39 -28.63
N ASP A 599 24.18 -11.79 -29.06
CA ASP A 599 24.40 -10.36 -28.98
C ASP A 599 23.57 -9.60 -30.04
N THR A 600 22.94 -8.49 -29.63
CA THR A 600 22.20 -7.58 -30.52
C THR A 600 23.12 -6.59 -31.25
N GLY A 601 24.41 -6.53 -30.87
CA GLY A 601 25.37 -5.54 -31.36
C GLY A 601 25.23 -4.16 -30.69
N LEU A 602 24.38 -4.03 -29.67
CA LEU A 602 24.25 -2.82 -28.87
C LEU A 602 25.35 -2.70 -27.81
N SER A 603 25.76 -1.47 -27.55
CA SER A 603 26.69 -1.11 -26.48
C SER A 603 26.26 0.19 -25.81
N GLY A 604 26.70 0.41 -24.57
CA GLY A 604 26.37 1.60 -23.80
C GLY A 604 24.89 1.74 -23.46
N VAL A 605 24.14 0.64 -23.47
CA VAL A 605 22.74 0.58 -23.01
C VAL A 605 22.69 0.69 -21.49
N VAL A 606 21.71 1.43 -20.96
CA VAL A 606 21.50 1.63 -19.52
C VAL A 606 20.09 1.25 -19.06
N GLU A 607 19.15 1.07 -19.99
CA GLU A 607 17.78 0.64 -19.70
C GLU A 607 17.23 -0.11 -20.91
N LEU A 608 16.59 -1.24 -20.64
CA LEU A 608 15.92 -2.08 -21.62
C LEU A 608 14.42 -2.01 -21.37
N ALA A 609 13.64 -1.83 -22.42
CA ALA A 609 12.18 -1.86 -22.39
C ALA A 609 11.69 -2.95 -23.34
N VAL A 610 10.98 -3.95 -22.81
CA VAL A 610 10.53 -5.11 -23.58
C VAL A 610 9.01 -5.11 -23.62
N GLY A 611 8.47 -5.11 -24.84
CA GLY A 611 7.04 -5.26 -25.12
C GLY A 611 6.71 -6.66 -25.64
N ASP A 612 5.45 -6.95 -25.97
CA ASP A 612 5.02 -8.30 -26.42
C ASP A 612 5.51 -8.70 -27.82
N ARG A 613 5.87 -7.72 -28.66
CA ARG A 613 6.41 -8.00 -30.01
C ARG A 613 7.55 -7.10 -30.44
N HIS A 614 8.08 -6.27 -29.55
CA HIS A 614 9.20 -5.39 -29.83
C HIS A 614 10.00 -5.11 -28.58
N ASN A 615 11.22 -4.64 -28.75
CA ASN A 615 12.06 -4.14 -27.69
C ASN A 615 12.56 -2.75 -28.04
N CYS A 616 12.91 -2.00 -27.01
CA CYS A 616 13.63 -0.76 -27.10
C CYS A 616 14.77 -0.74 -26.09
N ALA A 617 15.87 -0.10 -26.43
CA ALA A 617 17.02 0.09 -25.56
C ALA A 617 17.38 1.57 -25.50
N ARG A 618 17.48 2.12 -24.29
CA ARG A 618 17.99 3.47 -24.05
C ARG A 618 19.47 3.41 -23.75
N ARG A 619 20.25 4.18 -24.50
CA ARG A 619 21.71 4.32 -24.29
C ARG A 619 22.00 5.38 -23.23
N SER A 620 23.20 5.35 -22.69
CA SER A 620 23.71 6.36 -21.74
C SER A 620 23.66 7.80 -22.26
N THR A 621 23.65 7.98 -23.59
CA THR A 621 23.45 9.27 -24.26
C THR A 621 22.00 9.76 -24.24
N GLY A 622 21.05 8.92 -23.82
CA GLY A 622 19.60 9.17 -23.88
C GLY A 622 18.94 8.81 -25.22
N GLY A 623 19.70 8.36 -26.23
CA GLY A 623 19.14 7.86 -27.49
C GLY A 623 18.43 6.53 -27.30
N ILE A 624 17.29 6.34 -27.97
CA ILE A 624 16.49 5.11 -27.93
C ILE A 624 16.51 4.45 -29.30
N THR A 625 16.84 3.16 -29.35
CA THR A 625 16.70 2.30 -30.54
C THR A 625 15.69 1.20 -30.25
N CYS A 626 14.91 0.81 -31.25
CA CYS A 626 13.91 -0.25 -31.11
C CYS A 626 14.03 -1.29 -32.24
N TRP A 627 13.62 -2.53 -31.97
CA TRP A 627 13.56 -3.63 -32.93
C TRP A 627 12.40 -4.58 -32.63
N GLY A 628 12.08 -5.46 -33.57
CA GLY A 628 10.96 -6.40 -33.50
C GLY A 628 9.86 -6.07 -34.50
N SER A 629 8.60 -6.25 -34.11
CA SER A 629 7.41 -5.90 -34.90
C SER A 629 7.16 -4.39 -34.89
N ASN A 630 6.71 -3.86 -36.03
CA ASN A 630 6.28 -2.47 -36.18
C ASN A 630 4.85 -2.34 -36.72
N ALA A 631 4.01 -3.39 -36.55
CA ALA A 631 2.68 -3.44 -37.16
C ALA A 631 1.73 -2.29 -36.70
N SER A 632 2.04 -1.64 -35.59
CA SER A 632 1.30 -0.49 -35.04
C SER A 632 2.14 0.79 -34.99
N GLY A 633 3.36 0.80 -35.53
CA GLY A 633 4.26 1.94 -35.48
C GLY A 633 5.15 2.01 -34.24
N GLN A 634 5.20 0.97 -33.41
CA GLN A 634 5.92 0.93 -32.13
C GLN A 634 7.46 1.04 -32.20
N LEU A 635 8.05 0.90 -33.38
CA LEU A 635 9.48 1.14 -33.63
C LEU A 635 9.74 2.51 -34.26
N THR A 636 8.68 3.23 -34.66
CA THR A 636 8.67 4.35 -35.61
C THR A 636 9.06 3.95 -37.04
N GLY A 637 8.93 4.87 -38.00
CA GLY A 637 9.27 4.63 -39.41
C GLY A 637 8.27 3.76 -40.18
N SER A 638 8.70 3.19 -41.31
CA SER A 638 7.83 2.49 -42.27
C SER A 638 8.07 0.98 -42.39
N ASP A 639 9.17 0.46 -41.86
CA ASP A 639 9.47 -0.98 -41.92
C ASP A 639 8.49 -1.75 -41.06
N SER A 640 7.97 -2.89 -41.53
CA SER A 640 6.97 -3.68 -40.79
C SER A 640 7.58 -4.51 -39.65
N VAL A 641 8.86 -4.87 -39.78
CA VAL A 641 9.65 -5.64 -38.81
C VAL A 641 11.12 -5.21 -38.94
N LEU A 642 11.82 -5.03 -37.81
CA LEU A 642 13.26 -4.86 -37.75
C LEU A 642 13.87 -6.04 -36.97
N THR A 643 14.68 -6.87 -37.62
CA THR A 643 15.30 -8.05 -36.98
C THR A 643 16.68 -7.74 -36.35
N SER A 644 17.00 -6.46 -36.26
CA SER A 644 18.18 -5.88 -35.62
C SER A 644 17.83 -4.48 -35.12
N PRO A 645 18.52 -3.95 -34.09
CA PRO A 645 18.31 -2.59 -33.60
C PRO A 645 18.24 -1.55 -34.72
N GLY A 646 17.14 -0.81 -34.75
CA GLY A 646 16.88 0.22 -35.75
C GLY A 646 17.67 1.52 -35.54
N PRO A 647 17.44 2.53 -36.39
CA PRO A 647 17.93 3.88 -36.14
C PRO A 647 17.37 4.45 -34.83
N ASP A 648 18.02 5.49 -34.32
CA ASP A 648 17.53 6.18 -33.13
C ASP A 648 16.18 6.85 -33.39
N VAL A 649 15.26 6.69 -32.44
CA VAL A 649 13.95 7.33 -32.45
C VAL A 649 14.12 8.84 -32.38
N ALA A 650 13.47 9.55 -33.30
CA ALA A 650 13.51 11.01 -33.37
C ALA A 650 12.69 11.65 -32.23
N LEU A 651 13.32 11.86 -31.08
CA LEU A 651 12.78 12.56 -29.91
C LEU A 651 13.31 14.01 -29.84
N PRO A 652 12.62 14.92 -29.13
CA PRO A 652 13.04 16.32 -29.02
C PRO A 652 14.31 16.53 -28.18
N GLY A 653 14.81 15.48 -27.52
CA GLY A 653 15.98 15.51 -26.66
C GLY A 653 16.35 14.12 -26.13
N PRO A 654 17.39 14.02 -25.29
CA PRO A 654 17.79 12.75 -24.68
C PRO A 654 16.70 12.25 -23.72
N ALA A 655 16.34 10.97 -23.85
CA ALA A 655 15.38 10.35 -22.95
C ALA A 655 16.02 10.03 -21.58
N ALA A 656 15.23 10.22 -20.53
CA ALA A 656 15.57 9.86 -19.16
C ALA A 656 15.08 8.46 -18.77
N SER A 657 13.97 8.00 -19.38
CA SER A 657 13.40 6.66 -19.17
C SER A 657 12.65 6.19 -20.41
N VAL A 658 12.51 4.88 -20.58
CA VAL A 658 11.75 4.24 -21.66
C VAL A 658 10.97 3.05 -21.12
N SER A 659 9.75 2.85 -21.58
CA SER A 659 8.96 1.66 -21.27
C SER A 659 8.13 1.24 -22.49
N ALA A 660 7.92 -0.06 -22.64
CA ALA A 660 7.24 -0.67 -23.77
C ALA A 660 6.10 -1.56 -23.25
N GLY A 661 4.90 -1.35 -23.77
CA GLY A 661 3.74 -2.20 -23.52
C GLY A 661 3.59 -3.26 -24.61
N ARG A 662 2.36 -3.74 -24.84
CA ARG A 662 2.13 -4.79 -25.85
C ARG A 662 2.55 -4.37 -27.25
N PHE A 663 2.07 -3.21 -27.69
CA PHE A 663 2.30 -2.66 -29.04
C PHE A 663 2.53 -1.15 -29.03
N HIS A 664 2.91 -0.57 -27.89
CA HIS A 664 3.25 0.84 -27.76
C HIS A 664 4.53 1.02 -26.95
N THR A 665 5.16 2.18 -27.13
CA THR A 665 6.38 2.58 -26.43
C THR A 665 6.20 4.01 -25.97
N CYS A 666 6.68 4.31 -24.77
CA CYS A 666 6.70 5.64 -24.20
C CYS A 666 8.09 5.98 -23.66
N ALA A 667 8.46 7.24 -23.74
CA ALA A 667 9.74 7.74 -23.24
C ALA A 667 9.55 9.09 -22.54
N VAL A 668 10.32 9.31 -21.48
CA VAL A 668 10.37 10.57 -20.74
C VAL A 668 11.51 11.42 -21.28
N VAL A 669 11.21 12.64 -21.74
CA VAL A 669 12.19 13.60 -22.26
C VAL A 669 11.94 14.94 -21.60
N ALA A 670 12.94 15.48 -20.87
CA ALA A 670 12.82 16.74 -20.14
C ALA A 670 11.55 16.85 -19.28
N SER A 671 11.24 15.78 -18.53
CA SER A 671 10.04 15.64 -17.68
C SER A 671 8.69 15.69 -18.41
N GLU A 672 8.71 15.57 -19.75
CA GLU A 672 7.52 15.38 -20.59
C GLU A 672 7.46 13.94 -21.10
N LEU A 673 6.25 13.46 -21.40
CA LEU A 673 6.05 12.10 -21.89
C LEU A 673 5.73 12.08 -23.39
N TRP A 674 6.41 11.18 -24.10
CA TRP A 674 6.23 10.97 -25.54
C TRP A 674 5.93 9.50 -25.81
N CYS A 675 4.81 9.21 -26.48
CA CYS A 675 4.35 7.85 -26.74
C CYS A 675 4.06 7.60 -28.24
N TRP A 676 4.32 6.38 -28.71
CA TRP A 676 4.04 5.94 -30.08
C TRP A 676 3.65 4.46 -30.13
N GLY A 677 3.11 3.99 -31.26
CA GLY A 677 2.61 2.64 -31.45
C GLY A 677 1.09 2.56 -31.46
N ALA A 678 0.52 1.48 -30.93
CA ALA A 678 -0.92 1.25 -30.87
C ALA A 678 -1.62 2.24 -29.91
N ASN A 679 -2.83 2.68 -30.27
CA ASN A 679 -3.66 3.56 -29.45
C ASN A 679 -5.14 3.13 -29.44
N ALA A 680 -5.45 1.84 -29.60
CA ALA A 680 -6.85 1.40 -29.74
C ALA A 680 -7.74 1.68 -28.51
N VAL A 681 -7.14 1.83 -27.33
CA VAL A 681 -7.84 2.13 -26.06
C VAL A 681 -7.32 3.40 -25.39
N GLY A 682 -6.56 4.22 -26.13
CA GLY A 682 -6.03 5.48 -25.61
C GLY A 682 -4.69 5.38 -24.88
N GLN A 683 -3.98 4.25 -24.95
CA GLN A 683 -2.73 4.03 -24.22
C GLN A 683 -1.60 5.03 -24.56
N LEU A 684 -1.67 5.73 -25.69
CA LEU A 684 -0.74 6.81 -26.04
C LEU A 684 -1.07 8.16 -25.40
N GLY A 685 -2.18 8.29 -24.67
CA GLY A 685 -2.56 9.55 -24.02
C GLY A 685 -3.21 10.57 -24.98
N VAL A 686 -3.71 10.10 -26.12
CA VAL A 686 -4.40 10.92 -27.15
C VAL A 686 -5.68 10.23 -27.60
N ASP A 687 -6.61 11.00 -28.18
CA ASP A 687 -7.93 10.49 -28.58
C ASP A 687 -7.80 9.32 -29.59
N PRO A 688 -8.23 8.10 -29.22
CA PRO A 688 -8.09 6.90 -30.04
C PRO A 688 -8.99 6.91 -31.27
N THR A 689 -10.04 7.76 -31.30
CA THR A 689 -10.97 7.87 -32.43
C THR A 689 -10.37 8.63 -33.61
N THR A 690 -9.51 9.61 -33.33
CA THR A 690 -8.79 10.38 -34.35
C THR A 690 -7.41 9.79 -34.64
N THR A 691 -6.82 9.11 -33.67
CA THR A 691 -5.45 8.57 -33.77
C THR A 691 -5.42 7.17 -33.19
N PRO A 692 -5.80 6.13 -33.95
CA PRO A 692 -5.85 4.74 -33.47
C PRO A 692 -4.46 4.11 -33.31
N SER A 693 -3.43 4.68 -33.94
CA SER A 693 -2.01 4.35 -33.76
C SER A 693 -1.14 5.52 -34.26
N SER A 694 0.16 5.51 -33.93
CA SER A 694 1.13 6.48 -34.41
C SER A 694 2.51 5.85 -34.64
N SER A 695 3.11 6.10 -35.80
CA SER A 695 4.51 5.73 -36.10
C SER A 695 5.50 6.86 -35.81
N VAL A 696 5.05 7.93 -35.16
CA VAL A 696 5.88 9.04 -34.69
C VAL A 696 5.59 9.31 -33.21
N PRO A 697 6.59 9.71 -32.40
CA PRO A 697 6.36 10.08 -31.01
C PRO A 697 5.36 11.22 -30.87
N LEU A 698 4.31 11.01 -30.09
CA LEU A 698 3.31 12.01 -29.74
C LEU A 698 3.49 12.46 -28.30
N ARG A 699 3.48 13.77 -28.08
CA ARG A 699 3.52 14.34 -26.73
C ARG A 699 2.19 14.11 -26.03
N VAL A 700 2.25 13.56 -24.81
CA VAL A 700 1.06 13.41 -23.95
C VAL A 700 0.76 14.75 -23.27
N ALA A 701 -0.43 15.29 -23.49
CA ALA A 701 -0.85 16.56 -22.90
C ALA A 701 -1.37 16.38 -21.46
N GLY A 702 -1.35 17.45 -20.66
CA GLY A 702 -1.89 17.44 -19.29
C GLY A 702 -0.99 16.82 -18.22
N LEU A 703 0.21 16.36 -18.58
CA LEU A 703 1.25 15.91 -17.66
C LEU A 703 2.41 16.91 -17.61
N THR A 704 2.90 17.16 -16.40
CA THR A 704 4.12 17.94 -16.13
C THR A 704 4.90 17.23 -15.03
N ASN A 705 6.23 17.34 -15.03
CA ASN A 705 7.10 16.75 -14.00
C ASN A 705 7.02 15.21 -13.95
N VAL A 706 7.03 14.58 -15.12
CA VAL A 706 7.07 13.12 -15.23
C VAL A 706 8.46 12.61 -14.87
N ALA A 707 8.53 11.73 -13.85
CA ALA A 707 9.78 11.16 -13.37
C ALA A 707 10.15 9.87 -14.12
N ARG A 708 9.20 8.91 -14.17
CA ARG A 708 9.37 7.59 -14.81
C ARG A 708 8.08 7.17 -15.49
N VAL A 709 8.20 6.31 -16.50
CA VAL A 709 7.07 5.71 -17.22
C VAL A 709 7.07 4.19 -17.06
N PHE A 710 5.86 3.63 -16.95
CA PHE A 710 5.61 2.20 -16.80
C PHE A 710 4.45 1.83 -17.73
N ALA A 711 4.73 1.03 -18.75
CA ALA A 711 3.75 0.55 -19.70
C ALA A 711 3.40 -0.91 -19.38
N GLY A 712 2.12 -1.17 -19.12
CA GLY A 712 1.57 -2.52 -19.14
C GLY A 712 1.10 -2.91 -20.53
N MET A 713 0.24 -3.93 -20.61
CA MET A 713 -0.21 -4.47 -21.90
C MET A 713 -0.85 -3.41 -22.80
N ASP A 714 -1.92 -2.76 -22.33
CA ASP A 714 -2.62 -1.68 -23.04
C ASP A 714 -2.89 -0.49 -22.09
N THR A 715 -2.09 -0.37 -21.04
CA THR A 715 -2.21 0.61 -19.96
C THR A 715 -0.87 1.32 -19.80
N THR A 716 -0.90 2.62 -19.56
CA THR A 716 0.30 3.43 -19.32
C THR A 716 0.13 4.17 -18.02
N CYS A 717 1.13 4.07 -17.15
CA CYS A 717 1.22 4.83 -15.93
C CYS A 717 2.55 5.57 -15.84
N VAL A 718 2.56 6.63 -15.04
CA VAL A 718 3.76 7.40 -14.72
C VAL A 718 3.83 7.68 -13.22
N THR A 719 5.05 7.81 -12.72
CA THR A 719 5.30 8.52 -11.46
C THR A 719 5.65 9.97 -11.75
N LEU A 720 5.19 10.86 -10.88
CA LEU A 720 5.44 12.29 -10.94
C LEU A 720 6.46 12.69 -9.88
N ASP A 721 7.21 13.76 -10.11
CA ASP A 721 8.25 14.24 -9.17
C ASP A 721 7.66 14.66 -7.80
N ASP A 722 6.35 14.90 -7.72
CA ASP A 722 5.63 15.19 -6.47
C ASP A 722 5.19 13.93 -5.70
N GLY A 723 5.59 12.74 -6.15
CA GLY A 723 5.30 11.46 -5.51
C GLY A 723 3.90 10.91 -5.82
N ARG A 724 3.13 11.50 -6.73
CA ARG A 724 1.86 10.92 -7.21
C ARG A 724 2.09 9.99 -8.40
N ALA A 725 1.06 9.21 -8.72
CA ALA A 725 1.00 8.40 -9.95
C ALA A 725 -0.19 8.83 -10.82
N SER A 726 -0.02 8.75 -12.14
CA SER A 726 -1.11 8.95 -13.10
C SER A 726 -1.16 7.80 -14.09
N CYS A 727 -2.36 7.30 -14.37
CA CYS A 727 -2.59 6.14 -15.25
C CYS A 727 -3.68 6.43 -16.29
N TRP A 728 -3.57 5.82 -17.46
CA TRP A 728 -4.58 5.83 -18.53
C TRP A 728 -4.41 4.61 -19.44
N GLY A 729 -5.32 4.45 -20.39
CA GLY A 729 -5.42 3.31 -21.30
C GLY A 729 -6.56 2.37 -20.89
N GLN A 730 -6.31 1.07 -21.00
CA GLN A 730 -7.26 0.02 -20.68
C GLN A 730 -7.66 0.03 -19.20
N ASN A 731 -8.96 -0.15 -18.90
CA ASN A 731 -9.44 -0.19 -17.52
C ASN A 731 -10.53 -1.24 -17.26
N ARG A 732 -10.69 -2.26 -18.11
CA ARG A 732 -11.82 -3.21 -17.97
C ARG A 732 -11.83 -3.93 -16.62
N ASP A 733 -10.66 -4.12 -16.03
CA ASP A 733 -10.47 -4.82 -14.76
C ASP A 733 -10.18 -3.86 -13.59
N GLY A 734 -10.23 -2.54 -13.82
CA GLY A 734 -9.91 -1.54 -12.79
C GLY A 734 -8.43 -1.16 -12.70
N GLN A 735 -7.64 -1.51 -13.71
CA GLN A 735 -6.17 -1.31 -13.79
C GLN A 735 -5.71 0.14 -13.58
N LEU A 736 -6.60 1.13 -13.77
CA LEU A 736 -6.27 2.54 -13.58
C LEU A 736 -6.41 3.01 -12.11
N GLY A 737 -7.08 2.23 -11.26
CA GLY A 737 -7.24 2.55 -9.84
C GLY A 737 -8.15 3.76 -9.56
N ASP A 738 -8.95 4.19 -10.54
CA ASP A 738 -9.77 5.41 -10.50
C ASP A 738 -11.19 5.18 -9.96
N GLY A 739 -11.48 4.01 -9.41
CA GLY A 739 -12.81 3.62 -8.95
C GLY A 739 -13.76 3.18 -10.07
N THR A 740 -13.31 3.12 -11.33
CA THR A 740 -14.14 2.77 -12.48
C THR A 740 -13.59 1.56 -13.23
N ARG A 741 -14.36 1.08 -14.22
CA ARG A 741 -13.91 0.11 -15.23
C ARG A 741 -13.87 0.72 -16.64
N THR A 742 -13.82 2.05 -16.72
CA THR A 742 -13.90 2.79 -17.97
C THR A 742 -12.50 3.16 -18.44
N SER A 743 -12.12 2.69 -19.63
CA SER A 743 -10.83 3.06 -20.25
C SER A 743 -10.75 4.58 -20.43
N ARG A 744 -9.57 5.14 -20.22
CA ARG A 744 -9.31 6.59 -20.32
C ARG A 744 -8.21 6.82 -21.34
N TRP A 745 -8.39 7.77 -22.24
CA TRP A 745 -7.32 8.18 -23.15
C TRP A 745 -6.56 9.41 -22.65
N GLN A 746 -7.04 10.05 -21.58
CA GLN A 746 -6.34 11.14 -20.90
C GLN A 746 -5.74 10.64 -19.60
N PRO A 747 -4.50 11.06 -19.26
CA PRO A 747 -3.91 10.80 -17.97
C PRO A 747 -4.80 11.26 -16.82
N LEU A 748 -5.03 10.38 -15.84
CA LEU A 748 -5.75 10.69 -14.62
C LEU A 748 -4.86 10.36 -13.41
N VAL A 749 -4.84 11.23 -12.41
CA VAL A 749 -4.12 10.96 -11.16
C VAL A 749 -4.85 9.87 -10.39
N VAL A 750 -4.13 8.83 -9.95
CA VAL A 750 -4.71 7.73 -9.18
C VAL A 750 -5.14 8.26 -7.80
N PRO A 751 -6.43 8.19 -7.42
CA PRO A 751 -6.93 8.74 -6.17
C PRO A 751 -6.24 8.15 -4.94
N SER A 752 -6.00 9.00 -3.93
CA SER A 752 -5.48 8.60 -2.61
C SER A 752 -4.12 7.87 -2.63
N LEU A 753 -3.38 7.96 -3.73
CA LEU A 753 -2.05 7.37 -3.89
C LEU A 753 -0.97 8.47 -3.92
N THR A 754 -0.09 8.44 -2.92
CA THR A 754 1.00 9.40 -2.72
C THR A 754 2.30 8.67 -2.35
N ASN A 755 3.42 9.39 -2.41
CA ASN A 755 4.76 8.89 -2.11
C ASN A 755 5.13 7.64 -2.91
N VAL A 756 4.73 7.55 -4.17
CA VAL A 756 5.04 6.43 -5.06
C VAL A 756 6.48 6.52 -5.55
N SER A 757 7.27 5.48 -5.34
CA SER A 757 8.63 5.35 -5.86
C SER A 757 8.69 4.53 -7.14
N GLU A 758 7.81 3.53 -7.27
CA GLU A 758 7.81 2.59 -8.39
C GLU A 758 6.40 2.04 -8.66
N LEU A 759 6.13 1.68 -9.92
CA LEU A 759 4.90 1.04 -10.37
C LEU A 759 5.23 -0.24 -11.14
N ALA A 760 4.42 -1.27 -10.94
CA ALA A 760 4.40 -2.48 -11.76
C ALA A 760 3.01 -2.57 -12.41
N VAL A 761 2.96 -2.42 -13.74
CA VAL A 761 1.71 -2.30 -14.51
C VAL A 761 1.52 -3.57 -15.35
N GLY A 762 0.55 -4.39 -14.97
CA GLY A 762 0.30 -5.68 -15.59
C GLY A 762 -0.77 -5.63 -16.67
N ALA A 763 -1.22 -6.81 -17.10
CA ALA A 763 -2.33 -6.93 -18.05
C ALA A 763 -3.71 -6.76 -17.40
N LEU A 764 -3.83 -7.07 -16.10
CA LEU A 764 -5.11 -7.11 -15.37
C LEU A 764 -5.11 -6.30 -14.07
N HIS A 765 -3.95 -6.08 -13.47
CA HIS A 765 -3.78 -5.35 -12.21
C HIS A 765 -2.53 -4.48 -12.23
N THR A 766 -2.42 -3.59 -11.25
CA THR A 766 -1.27 -2.69 -11.08
C THR A 766 -0.91 -2.60 -9.60
N CYS A 767 0.38 -2.55 -9.32
CA CYS A 767 0.92 -2.36 -7.99
C CYS A 767 1.83 -1.13 -7.94
N ALA A 768 1.85 -0.46 -6.79
CA ALA A 768 2.67 0.69 -6.49
C ALA A 768 3.48 0.42 -5.23
N LEU A 769 4.80 0.53 -5.35
CA LEU A 769 5.69 0.60 -4.20
C LEU A 769 5.86 2.07 -3.80
N ARG A 770 5.75 2.32 -2.51
CA ARG A 770 5.90 3.66 -1.93
C ARG A 770 7.29 3.84 -1.34
N THR A 771 7.70 5.09 -1.16
CA THR A 771 9.01 5.45 -0.58
C THR A 771 9.20 5.00 0.86
N ASP A 772 8.11 4.68 1.57
CA ASP A 772 8.11 4.10 2.92
C ASP A 772 8.21 2.56 2.92
N GLY A 773 8.39 1.93 1.75
CA GLY A 773 8.43 0.48 1.57
C GLY A 773 7.05 -0.20 1.59
N SER A 774 5.97 0.53 1.87
CA SER A 774 4.62 -0.02 1.79
C SER A 774 4.14 -0.14 0.35
N MET A 775 3.22 -1.08 0.11
CA MET A 775 2.75 -1.40 -1.24
C MET A 775 1.23 -1.31 -1.34
N ARG A 776 0.76 -0.83 -2.48
CA ARG A 776 -0.65 -0.79 -2.85
C ARG A 776 -0.88 -1.50 -4.17
N CYS A 777 -1.88 -2.36 -4.27
CA CYS A 777 -2.26 -3.01 -5.53
C CYS A 777 -3.74 -2.75 -5.84
N TRP A 778 -4.12 -2.77 -7.12
CA TRP A 778 -5.50 -2.63 -7.58
C TRP A 778 -5.71 -3.30 -8.95
N GLY A 779 -6.97 -3.51 -9.32
CA GLY A 779 -7.39 -4.22 -10.54
C GLY A 779 -8.03 -5.57 -10.23
N ASP A 780 -7.86 -6.53 -11.15
CA ASP A 780 -8.33 -7.91 -10.98
C ASP A 780 -7.72 -8.54 -9.73
N ASN A 781 -8.52 -9.31 -9.00
CA ASN A 781 -8.04 -10.06 -7.85
C ASN A 781 -8.56 -11.50 -7.83
N TYR A 782 -9.01 -12.03 -8.97
CA TYR A 782 -9.62 -13.35 -9.00
C TYR A 782 -8.70 -14.39 -8.36
N TYR A 783 -7.41 -14.40 -8.71
CA TYR A 783 -6.40 -15.32 -8.17
C TYR A 783 -5.70 -14.85 -6.88
N GLY A 784 -6.11 -13.73 -6.29
CA GLY A 784 -5.43 -13.14 -5.13
C GLY A 784 -4.26 -12.22 -5.50
N GLN A 785 -4.20 -11.74 -6.74
CA GLN A 785 -3.15 -10.89 -7.34
C GLN A 785 -2.81 -9.65 -6.51
N LEU A 786 -3.77 -9.15 -5.72
CA LEU A 786 -3.61 -7.94 -4.92
C LEU A 786 -2.96 -8.19 -3.55
N GLY A 787 -2.82 -9.44 -3.11
CA GLY A 787 -2.08 -9.77 -1.89
C GLY A 787 -2.75 -9.32 -0.59
N ASN A 788 -4.02 -8.93 -0.63
CA ASN A 788 -4.75 -8.35 0.51
C ASN A 788 -5.53 -9.40 1.33
N GLY A 789 -5.26 -10.69 1.14
CA GLY A 789 -5.97 -11.79 1.79
C GLY A 789 -7.36 -12.09 1.19
N THR A 790 -7.75 -11.41 0.12
CA THR A 790 -9.05 -11.58 -0.54
C THR A 790 -8.91 -12.06 -1.98
N ARG A 791 -10.06 -12.32 -2.63
CA ARG A 791 -10.16 -12.58 -4.08
C ARG A 791 -11.07 -11.58 -4.80
N THR A 792 -11.34 -10.45 -4.14
CA THR A 792 -12.25 -9.43 -4.64
C THR A 792 -11.45 -8.35 -5.33
N ASP A 793 -11.80 -8.06 -6.59
CA ASP A 793 -11.21 -6.97 -7.35
C ASP A 793 -11.25 -5.67 -6.54
N SER A 794 -10.25 -4.83 -6.73
CA SER A 794 -10.24 -3.49 -6.13
C SER A 794 -10.08 -2.46 -7.22
N LEU A 795 -11.10 -1.63 -7.42
CA LEU A 795 -11.01 -0.51 -8.38
C LEU A 795 -10.22 0.69 -7.82
N PHE A 796 -9.76 0.59 -6.56
CA PHE A 796 -8.93 1.58 -5.88
C PHE A 796 -7.66 0.91 -5.34
N PRO A 797 -6.55 1.66 -5.15
CA PRO A 797 -5.36 1.15 -4.48
C PRO A 797 -5.68 0.58 -3.09
N THR A 798 -5.44 -0.72 -2.89
CA THR A 798 -5.63 -1.42 -1.61
C THR A 798 -4.30 -1.89 -1.03
N ALA A 799 -4.24 -2.10 0.29
CA ALA A 799 -3.02 -2.56 0.94
C ALA A 799 -2.62 -3.97 0.48
N ALA A 800 -1.37 -4.14 0.08
CA ALA A 800 -0.72 -5.44 -0.04
C ALA A 800 0.33 -5.54 1.08
N PRO A 801 -0.02 -6.10 2.26
CA PRO A 801 0.87 -6.08 3.43
C PRO A 801 2.10 -6.97 3.19
N LEU A 802 3.24 -6.31 2.96
CA LEU A 802 4.57 -6.93 2.97
C LEU A 802 5.06 -7.12 4.42
N GLY A 803 6.16 -7.85 4.60
CA GLY A 803 6.78 -8.05 5.91
C GLY A 803 7.34 -6.75 6.50
N ALA A 804 7.91 -6.85 7.70
CA ALA A 804 8.40 -5.68 8.46
C ALA A 804 9.50 -4.87 7.75
N GLY A 805 10.13 -5.44 6.71
CA GLY A 805 11.14 -4.75 5.90
C GLY A 805 10.58 -3.87 4.78
N GLY A 806 9.31 -4.05 4.40
CA GLY A 806 8.73 -3.42 3.20
C GLY A 806 9.34 -3.94 1.89
N GLY A 807 8.87 -3.41 0.76
CA GLY A 807 9.41 -3.74 -0.56
C GLY A 807 10.52 -2.79 -1.00
N MET A 808 11.43 -3.31 -1.80
CA MET A 808 12.46 -2.56 -2.53
C MET A 808 12.19 -2.53 -4.03
N GLU A 809 11.59 -3.60 -4.57
CA GLU A 809 11.22 -3.72 -5.97
C GLU A 809 9.94 -4.56 -6.10
N VAL A 810 9.13 -4.29 -7.13
CA VAL A 810 7.87 -5.00 -7.39
C VAL A 810 7.72 -5.31 -8.88
N THR A 811 7.19 -6.50 -9.18
CA THR A 811 6.84 -6.92 -10.54
C THR A 811 5.51 -7.66 -10.57
N VAL A 812 4.80 -7.59 -11.69
CA VAL A 812 3.45 -8.15 -11.88
C VAL A 812 3.43 -9.07 -13.09
N GLY A 813 3.06 -10.34 -12.88
CA GLY A 813 2.72 -11.26 -13.96
C GLY A 813 1.29 -11.10 -14.43
N THR A 814 0.77 -12.05 -15.21
CA THR A 814 -0.64 -11.99 -15.68
C THR A 814 -1.64 -12.19 -14.54
N GLN A 815 -1.30 -13.07 -13.59
CA GLN A 815 -2.22 -13.55 -12.55
C GLN A 815 -1.55 -13.62 -11.18
N TYR A 816 -0.40 -12.97 -11.02
CA TYR A 816 0.40 -13.02 -9.81
C TYR A 816 1.27 -11.75 -9.68
N THR A 817 1.80 -11.52 -8.49
CA THR A 817 2.70 -10.41 -8.18
C THR A 817 3.83 -10.90 -7.31
N CYS A 818 5.06 -10.43 -7.58
CA CYS A 818 6.20 -10.66 -6.72
C CYS A 818 6.86 -9.35 -6.32
N ALA A 819 7.54 -9.35 -5.18
CA ALA A 819 8.32 -8.23 -4.67
C ALA A 819 9.59 -8.73 -3.98
N ILE A 820 10.63 -7.89 -3.97
CA ILE A 820 11.87 -8.10 -3.21
C ILE A 820 11.81 -7.23 -1.95
N GLU A 821 12.12 -7.77 -0.77
CA GLU A 821 12.35 -6.98 0.45
C GLU A 821 13.82 -6.54 0.55
N PRO A 822 14.15 -5.50 1.35
CA PRO A 822 15.54 -5.07 1.56
C PRO A 822 16.49 -6.15 2.10
N THR A 823 15.95 -7.24 2.69
CA THR A 823 16.72 -8.42 3.10
C THR A 823 17.18 -9.28 1.92
N GLY A 824 16.64 -9.06 0.73
CA GLY A 824 16.80 -9.91 -0.45
C GLY A 824 15.79 -11.05 -0.53
N ASP A 825 14.82 -11.11 0.39
CA ASP A 825 13.73 -12.09 0.35
C ASP A 825 12.77 -11.77 -0.81
N VAL A 826 12.37 -12.80 -1.54
CA VAL A 826 11.36 -12.69 -2.59
C VAL A 826 10.02 -13.15 -2.03
N LEU A 827 9.01 -12.28 -2.08
CA LEU A 827 7.62 -12.63 -1.80
C LEU A 827 6.81 -12.66 -3.08
N CYS A 828 5.94 -13.63 -3.17
CA CYS A 828 5.18 -13.92 -4.36
C CYS A 828 3.76 -14.37 -3.97
N TRP A 829 2.74 -13.79 -4.57
CA TRP A 829 1.32 -14.11 -4.32
C TRP A 829 0.47 -14.04 -5.61
N GLY A 830 -0.74 -14.59 -5.58
CA GLY A 830 -1.60 -14.81 -6.74
C GLY A 830 -1.68 -16.29 -7.16
N GLN A 831 -1.83 -16.53 -8.46
CA GLN A 831 -1.91 -17.87 -9.02
C GLN A 831 -0.57 -18.63 -8.92
N GLY A 832 -0.56 -19.69 -8.11
CA GLY A 832 0.30 -20.88 -8.21
C GLY A 832 1.78 -20.66 -8.55
N TYR A 833 2.57 -20.20 -7.59
CA TYR A 833 4.00 -20.48 -7.55
C TYR A 833 4.20 -21.95 -7.21
N GLY A 834 5.30 -22.50 -7.68
CA GLY A 834 5.67 -23.89 -7.69
C GLY A 834 5.60 -24.77 -6.41
N THR A 835 4.96 -24.40 -5.32
CA THR A 835 4.69 -25.41 -4.29
C THR A 835 3.85 -26.54 -4.90
N SER A 836 4.17 -27.79 -4.56
CA SER A 836 3.43 -29.02 -4.92
C SER A 836 1.96 -29.05 -4.46
N ARG A 837 1.41 -27.90 -4.06
CA ARG A 837 0.06 -27.63 -3.59
C ARG A 837 -0.59 -26.63 -4.55
N GLY A 838 -1.18 -27.11 -5.64
CA GLY A 838 -1.90 -26.28 -6.63
C GLY A 838 -3.02 -25.43 -6.01
N GLY A 839 -2.68 -24.22 -5.56
CA GLY A 839 -3.55 -23.31 -4.81
C GLY A 839 -3.18 -21.83 -5.04
N TRP A 840 -4.06 -20.93 -4.60
CA TRP A 840 -3.95 -19.48 -4.84
C TRP A 840 -3.43 -18.84 -3.55
N ILE A 841 -2.33 -18.10 -3.64
CA ILE A 841 -1.70 -17.44 -2.49
C ILE A 841 -2.30 -16.04 -2.38
N LEU A 842 -3.06 -15.76 -1.32
CA LEU A 842 -3.83 -14.51 -1.22
C LEU A 842 -3.07 -13.37 -0.53
N THR A 843 -1.90 -13.64 0.05
CA THR A 843 -1.05 -12.69 0.78
C THR A 843 0.40 -12.86 0.37
N PRO A 844 1.22 -11.79 0.35
CA PRO A 844 2.66 -11.91 0.11
C PRO A 844 3.26 -13.03 0.96
N THR A 845 3.84 -14.02 0.28
CA THR A 845 4.40 -15.21 0.91
C THR A 845 5.82 -15.39 0.39
N ARG A 846 6.76 -15.60 1.30
CA ARG A 846 8.15 -15.83 0.98
C ARG A 846 8.30 -17.07 0.09
N VAL A 847 9.13 -16.96 -0.93
CA VAL A 847 9.54 -18.09 -1.77
C VAL A 847 10.72 -18.78 -1.08
N ASP A 848 10.51 -20.04 -0.68
CA ASP A 848 11.58 -20.92 -0.19
C ASP A 848 12.23 -21.63 -1.38
N TRP A 849 13.54 -21.51 -1.52
CA TRP A 849 14.34 -22.00 -2.65
C TRP A 849 14.90 -23.41 -2.45
#